data_AF-A0A356T5W9-F1
#
_entry.id   AF-A0A356T5W9-F1
#
_cell.length_a   1.000
_cell.length_b   1.000
_cell.length_c   1.000
_cell.angle_alpha   90.00
_cell.angle_beta   90.00
_cell.angle_gamma   90.00
#
_symmetry.space_group_name_H-M   'P 1'
#
loop_
_entity.id
_entity.type
_entity.pdbx_description
1 polymer ?
#
loop_
_entity_poly.entity_id
_entity_poly.type
_entity_poly.pdbx_seq_one_letter_code
_entity_poly.pdbx_strand_id
1 'polypeptide(L)'
;METRRRVESMLDFERWSGEAWVVTGATLRERLNEPYLLHVDALTAEPMADAAALLGSPVTLTLDRRGVVAHVCGFVTMVRDGLDAEHRSGATFMVEPALAALRHRTDSRIFQNLTVPQILEQVLSADLSRFGRAVELRLAASYPQREYTVQYQETDFDFVHRLMEEEGIGYAFEHDGDQELMVLFDQPAHFVELEGEDASTLRFVERLDEEIANSEGVSRFEGVARVRPNRVATRHFDWTHPSVPMEASAEMSDPAWPALESYVHDAPLTFHGYDHTYGAHNANDQLRLEAERARRDARRSDGTSSALGMRAGRRFTLVGHRRADQDGEWSVVGVEHRYLDHVRDASATYLNRFQVIPAAVPWRPDRTRDRPRIVGVQTASVVGPAGEEIHCDVHGRIKVQFHWDRLGSRDEHSSCWIRVVQTMGGAGWGFSFIPRIGMEVVVTFVEGDPDRPLVTGVVYNGENPCPYEFPADKTRLTLKTNSSPGGAGFNELRFEDRAGEEEIWLHGQKDWNTLILHDLTRKVGNDEAQEVVVDRTRKVGHDETVEVGNNKMKRIGVDETEQVGNNRTREVGKVEQITIGTDRIKSVGANETVTIGQNATQSIGQNLSQTVGASLSQTVAQNVSVDVGASAARNVVQNDALKVGGNAEMEVGENLSQTVRANLTQRVKANASSDVGGNRSSKVGLMDTLQVTGIRNVTVGGASTEQVGLMKRIDAGQSITLSCGDSSITLEASGKISIKGKAVEINGDDTVALTAGLITLN
;
A
#
# COMPACT_ATOMS: atom_id res chain seq x y z
N MET A 1 91.52 -1.26 -33.54
CA MET A 1 90.72 -2.39 -33.01
C MET A 1 89.99 -1.87 -31.77
N GLU A 2 89.16 -0.82 -31.92
CA GLU A 2 88.90 0.11 -30.80
C GLU A 2 87.48 0.73 -30.75
N THR A 3 86.50 0.20 -31.49
CA THR A 3 85.14 0.80 -31.55
C THR A 3 84.00 -0.11 -31.08
N ARG A 4 84.29 -1.16 -30.28
CA ARG A 4 83.34 -2.27 -30.07
C ARG A 4 82.52 -2.26 -28.76
N ARG A 5 82.57 -1.21 -27.94
CA ARG A 5 81.88 -1.16 -26.62
C ARG A 5 80.73 -0.15 -26.51
N ARG A 6 80.37 0.57 -27.58
CA ARG A 6 79.52 1.75 -27.43
C ARG A 6 78.03 1.41 -27.53
N VAL A 7 77.27 1.76 -26.49
CA VAL A 7 75.84 2.03 -26.60
C VAL A 7 75.70 3.51 -26.91
N GLU A 8 75.11 3.83 -28.05
CA GLU A 8 74.87 5.21 -28.46
C GLU A 8 73.54 5.68 -27.87
N SER A 9 73.47 6.94 -27.45
CA SER A 9 72.28 7.53 -26.83
C SER A 9 71.89 8.83 -27.53
N MET A 10 70.60 9.04 -27.73
CA MET A 10 70.02 10.25 -28.30
C MET A 10 68.78 10.64 -27.51
N LEU A 11 68.63 11.94 -27.21
CA LEU A 11 67.48 12.49 -26.50
C LEU A 11 66.80 13.53 -27.39
N ASP A 12 65.60 13.22 -27.84
CA ASP A 12 64.85 14.07 -28.78
C ASP A 12 63.59 14.63 -28.13
N PHE A 13 63.38 15.94 -28.26
CA PHE A 13 62.15 16.62 -27.85
C PHE A 13 61.31 16.95 -29.09
N GLU A 14 60.09 16.39 -29.18
CA GLU A 14 59.22 16.59 -30.35
C GLU A 14 58.87 18.08 -30.60
N ARG A 15 58.79 18.88 -29.52
CA ARG A 15 58.39 20.30 -29.58
C ARG A 15 59.57 21.28 -29.62
N TRP A 16 60.80 20.80 -29.47
CA TRP A 16 61.99 21.65 -29.34
C TRP A 16 63.12 21.09 -30.21
N SER A 17 63.24 21.62 -31.43
CA SER A 17 64.25 21.19 -32.41
C SER A 17 65.57 21.96 -32.35
N GLY A 18 65.74 22.84 -31.35
CA GLY A 18 66.90 23.72 -31.22
C GLY A 18 68.04 23.14 -30.38
N GLU A 19 67.73 22.62 -29.19
CA GLU A 19 68.75 22.30 -28.19
C GLU A 19 69.32 20.88 -28.37
N ALA A 20 70.59 20.77 -28.74
CA ALA A 20 71.29 19.49 -28.81
C ALA A 20 71.66 19.00 -27.40
N TRP A 21 70.93 17.99 -26.91
CA TRP A 21 71.17 17.36 -25.61
C TRP A 21 72.11 16.15 -25.73
N VAL A 22 73.17 16.15 -24.93
CA VAL A 22 74.09 15.02 -24.78
C VAL A 22 73.77 14.28 -23.49
N VAL A 23 73.26 13.04 -23.60
CA VAL A 23 72.93 12.20 -22.46
C VAL A 23 74.22 11.73 -21.77
N THR A 24 74.36 12.02 -20.48
CA THR A 24 75.49 11.60 -19.65
C THR A 24 75.14 10.46 -18.71
N GLY A 25 73.85 10.32 -18.39
CA GLY A 25 73.33 9.20 -17.61
C GLY A 25 71.84 9.05 -17.83
N ALA A 26 71.35 7.81 -17.78
CA ALA A 26 69.93 7.54 -17.74
C ALA A 26 69.63 6.38 -16.79
N THR A 27 68.61 6.54 -15.95
CA THR A 27 68.06 5.46 -15.14
C THR A 27 66.59 5.31 -15.47
N LEU A 28 66.18 4.14 -15.93
CA LEU A 28 64.79 3.84 -16.26
C LEU A 28 64.30 2.71 -15.38
N ARG A 29 63.18 2.91 -14.70
CA ARG A 29 62.48 1.87 -13.97
C ARG A 29 61.15 1.56 -14.65
N GLU A 30 60.96 0.31 -15.04
CA GLU A 30 59.72 -0.18 -15.66
C GLU A 30 59.23 -1.39 -14.88
N ARG A 31 57.94 -1.46 -14.58
CA ARG A 31 57.31 -2.62 -13.94
C ARG A 31 55.91 -2.80 -14.46
N LEU A 32 55.45 -4.05 -14.50
CA LEU A 32 54.06 -4.33 -14.81
C LEU A 32 53.16 -3.63 -13.78
N ASN A 33 52.12 -2.97 -14.27
CA ASN A 33 51.17 -2.19 -13.49
C ASN A 33 51.76 -1.02 -12.68
N GLU A 34 52.94 -0.53 -13.04
CA GLU A 34 53.46 0.76 -12.57
C GLU A 34 53.77 1.66 -13.77
N PRO A 35 53.52 2.98 -13.70
CA PRO A 35 54.09 3.92 -14.67
C PRO A 35 55.60 3.79 -14.67
N TYR A 36 56.22 3.72 -15.85
CA TYR A 36 57.66 3.76 -15.90
C TYR A 36 58.16 5.15 -15.46
N LEU A 37 59.38 5.19 -14.93
CA LEU A 37 60.03 6.42 -14.50
C LEU A 37 61.42 6.48 -15.11
N LEU A 38 61.64 7.43 -16.00
CA LEU A 38 62.92 7.68 -16.64
C LEU A 38 63.54 8.95 -16.07
N HIS A 39 64.74 8.83 -15.52
CA HIS A 39 65.61 9.95 -15.18
C HIS A 39 66.71 10.07 -16.22
N VAL A 40 66.83 11.23 -16.86
CA VAL A 40 67.90 11.50 -17.83
C VAL A 40 68.72 12.69 -17.35
N ASP A 41 70.02 12.49 -17.19
CA ASP A 41 71.00 13.56 -16.96
C ASP A 41 71.63 13.92 -18.30
N ALA A 42 71.39 15.14 -18.77
CA ALA A 42 71.89 15.60 -20.07
C ALA A 42 72.57 16.96 -19.98
N LEU A 43 73.55 17.18 -20.84
CA LEU A 43 74.27 18.44 -21.01
C LEU A 43 73.86 19.09 -22.33
N THR A 44 73.84 20.42 -22.38
CA THR A 44 73.62 21.18 -23.62
C THR A 44 74.68 22.26 -23.78
N ALA A 45 75.07 22.51 -25.03
CA ALA A 45 75.92 23.66 -25.39
C ALA A 45 75.10 24.92 -25.69
N GLU A 46 73.78 24.79 -25.79
CA GLU A 46 72.87 25.88 -26.09
C GLU A 46 72.34 26.57 -24.82
N PRO A 47 71.92 27.85 -24.89
CA PRO A 47 71.24 28.50 -23.79
C PRO A 47 69.93 27.75 -23.49
N MET A 48 69.78 27.24 -22.27
CA MET A 48 68.58 26.51 -21.88
C MET A 48 67.34 27.40 -21.90
N ALA A 49 66.26 26.89 -22.48
CA ALA A 49 64.91 27.40 -22.27
C ALA A 49 64.57 27.44 -20.78
N ASP A 50 63.57 28.26 -20.42
CA ASP A 50 63.00 28.23 -19.06
C ASP A 50 62.56 26.79 -18.73
N ALA A 51 63.05 26.24 -17.62
CA ALA A 51 62.77 24.87 -17.20
C ALA A 51 61.26 24.57 -17.15
N ALA A 52 60.44 25.58 -16.83
CA ALA A 52 58.98 25.46 -16.84
C ALA A 52 58.40 25.23 -18.26
N ALA A 53 59.03 25.74 -19.31
CA ALA A 53 58.59 25.58 -20.70
C ALA A 53 58.83 24.16 -21.24
N LEU A 54 59.73 23.40 -20.61
CA LEU A 54 60.04 22.02 -20.97
C LEU A 54 59.05 21.02 -20.33
N LEU A 55 58.36 21.38 -19.24
CA LEU A 55 57.33 20.55 -18.61
C LEU A 55 56.19 20.21 -19.58
N GLY A 56 55.74 18.95 -19.56
CA GLY A 56 54.68 18.45 -20.44
C GLY A 56 55.12 18.24 -21.90
N SER A 57 56.38 18.53 -22.25
CA SER A 57 56.89 18.27 -23.60
C SER A 57 57.11 16.77 -23.82
N PRO A 58 56.69 16.20 -24.96
CA PRO A 58 57.05 14.84 -25.33
C PRO A 58 58.56 14.71 -25.54
N VAL A 59 59.12 13.60 -25.07
CA VAL A 59 60.56 13.33 -25.17
C VAL A 59 60.79 11.84 -25.39
N THR A 60 61.79 11.53 -26.22
CA THR A 60 62.19 10.17 -26.55
C THR A 60 63.68 9.97 -26.27
N LEU A 61 64.00 9.02 -25.40
CA LEU A 61 65.36 8.51 -25.23
C LEU A 61 65.54 7.28 -26.14
N THR A 62 66.52 7.35 -27.02
CA THR A 62 66.92 6.24 -27.88
C THR A 62 68.28 5.72 -27.42
N LEU A 63 68.38 4.41 -27.17
CA LEU A 63 69.64 3.70 -26.97
C LEU A 63 69.85 2.73 -28.13
N ASP A 64 71.03 2.73 -28.73
CA ASP A 64 71.41 1.76 -29.79
C ASP A 64 72.62 0.94 -29.33
N ARG A 65 72.44 -0.39 -29.35
CA ARG A 65 73.52 -1.35 -29.23
C ARG A 65 73.56 -2.22 -30.49
N ARG A 66 74.44 -1.87 -31.43
CA ARG A 66 74.77 -2.68 -32.61
C ARG A 66 73.53 -3.05 -33.46
N GLY A 67 72.58 -2.12 -33.59
CA GLY A 67 71.35 -2.31 -34.35
C GLY A 67 70.18 -2.87 -33.53
N VAL A 68 70.40 -3.26 -32.27
CA VAL A 68 69.33 -3.40 -31.28
C VAL A 68 69.04 -2.01 -30.74
N VAL A 69 67.89 -1.46 -31.11
CA VAL A 69 67.47 -0.11 -30.72
C VAL A 69 66.37 -0.21 -29.67
N ALA A 70 66.51 0.57 -28.59
CA ALA A 70 65.51 0.67 -27.54
C ALA A 70 65.07 2.12 -27.38
N HIS A 71 63.77 2.34 -27.57
CA HIS A 71 63.12 3.62 -27.36
C HIS A 71 62.42 3.66 -25.99
N VAL A 72 62.35 4.86 -25.42
CA VAL A 72 61.55 5.20 -24.24
C VAL A 72 60.94 6.56 -24.51
N CYS A 73 59.64 6.57 -24.82
CA CYS A 73 58.89 7.76 -25.19
C CYS A 73 57.97 8.13 -24.05
N GLY A 74 58.00 9.38 -23.58
CA GLY A 74 57.11 9.85 -22.53
C GLY A 74 56.93 11.36 -22.60
N PHE A 75 56.59 11.98 -21.47
CA PHE A 75 56.61 13.43 -21.35
C PHE A 75 57.32 13.87 -20.06
N VAL A 76 57.86 15.08 -20.09
CA VAL A 76 58.61 15.64 -18.95
C VAL A 76 57.67 16.01 -17.81
N THR A 77 57.80 15.36 -16.64
CA THR A 77 57.05 15.68 -15.42
C THR A 77 57.82 16.53 -14.42
N MET A 78 59.15 16.54 -14.50
CA MET A 78 60.00 17.41 -13.69
C MET A 78 61.28 17.76 -14.46
N VAL A 79 61.72 19.00 -14.32
CA VAL A 79 62.99 19.50 -14.83
C VAL A 79 63.77 20.08 -13.65
N ARG A 80 65.02 19.67 -13.53
CA ARG A 80 65.99 20.30 -12.65
C ARG A 80 67.17 20.76 -13.49
N ASP A 81 67.25 22.05 -13.73
CA ASP A 81 68.31 22.70 -14.49
C ASP A 81 69.40 23.27 -13.57
N GLY A 82 70.59 23.44 -14.12
CA GLY A 82 71.69 24.07 -13.41
C GLY A 82 73.01 23.99 -14.15
N LEU A 83 74.05 24.43 -13.46
CA LEU A 83 75.43 24.24 -13.91
C LEU A 83 76.00 23.02 -13.18
N ASP A 84 76.69 22.16 -13.92
CA ASP A 84 77.50 21.13 -13.30
C ASP A 84 78.77 21.71 -12.63
N ALA A 85 79.57 20.86 -12.00
CA ALA A 85 80.81 21.27 -11.33
C ALA A 85 81.86 21.89 -12.28
N GLU A 86 81.67 21.81 -13.60
CA GLU A 86 82.54 22.31 -14.65
C GLU A 86 81.94 23.54 -15.36
N HIS A 87 80.89 24.14 -14.80
CA HIS A 87 80.14 25.28 -15.37
C HIS A 87 79.47 24.99 -16.72
N ARG A 88 79.17 23.72 -17.03
CA ARG A 88 78.38 23.35 -18.21
C ARG A 88 76.89 23.39 -17.87
N SER A 89 76.08 23.91 -18.78
CA SER A 89 74.62 23.86 -18.67
C SER A 89 74.14 22.42 -18.78
N GLY A 90 73.37 21.98 -17.80
CA GLY A 90 72.81 20.64 -17.74
C GLY A 90 71.44 20.61 -17.10
N ALA A 91 70.72 19.54 -17.37
CA ALA A 91 69.40 19.28 -16.81
C ALA A 91 69.26 17.80 -16.43
N THR A 92 68.55 17.57 -15.33
CA THR A 92 67.94 16.29 -15.05
C THR A 92 66.47 16.36 -15.45
N PHE A 93 66.05 15.47 -16.35
CA PHE A 93 64.67 15.30 -16.76
C PHE A 93 64.06 14.08 -16.07
N MET A 94 62.89 14.26 -15.46
CA MET A 94 62.00 13.16 -15.09
C MET A 94 60.95 13.01 -16.18
N VAL A 95 60.86 11.81 -16.73
CA VAL A 95 59.97 11.47 -17.84
C VAL A 95 59.10 10.29 -17.42
N GLU A 96 57.80 10.43 -17.62
CA GLU A 96 56.78 9.45 -17.25
C GLU A 96 55.78 9.24 -18.40
N PRO A 97 55.03 8.12 -18.41
CA PRO A 97 53.99 7.87 -19.40
C PRO A 97 52.79 8.79 -19.22
N ALA A 98 51.99 8.96 -20.27
CA ALA A 98 50.74 9.74 -20.24
C ALA A 98 49.80 9.34 -19.09
N LEU A 99 49.83 8.06 -18.69
CA LEU A 99 49.10 7.55 -17.53
C LEU A 99 49.41 8.29 -16.22
N ALA A 100 50.66 8.76 -16.02
CA ALA A 100 51.05 9.46 -14.80
C ALA A 100 50.31 10.81 -14.62
N ALA A 101 49.89 11.45 -15.73
CA ALA A 101 49.12 12.70 -15.67
C ALA A 101 47.75 12.53 -14.99
N LEU A 102 47.17 11.33 -15.00
CA LEU A 102 45.88 11.04 -14.37
C LEU A 102 45.92 11.15 -12.84
N ARG A 103 47.11 11.23 -12.22
CA ARG A 103 47.26 11.50 -10.77
C ARG A 103 46.79 12.90 -10.38
N HIS A 104 46.66 13.80 -11.34
CA HIS A 104 46.34 15.21 -11.09
C HIS A 104 44.87 15.58 -11.32
N ARG A 105 44.03 14.61 -11.71
CA ARG A 105 42.58 14.82 -11.86
C ARG A 105 41.81 13.90 -10.92
N THR A 106 41.00 14.51 -10.05
CA THR A 106 40.06 13.84 -9.14
C THR A 106 38.64 14.13 -9.62
N ASP A 107 37.78 13.11 -9.65
CA ASP A 107 36.38 13.27 -10.06
C ASP A 107 35.44 12.37 -9.23
N SER A 108 34.14 12.65 -9.33
CA SER A 108 33.07 11.77 -8.88
C SER A 108 32.09 11.53 -10.03
N ARG A 109 32.00 10.29 -10.50
CA ARG A 109 31.15 9.92 -11.64
C ARG A 109 30.66 8.49 -11.53
N ILE A 110 29.55 8.22 -12.22
CA ILE A 110 28.85 6.95 -12.20
C ILE A 110 28.96 6.29 -13.57
N PHE A 111 29.30 5.01 -13.59
CA PHE A 111 29.28 4.13 -14.75
C PHE A 111 28.23 3.05 -14.53
N GLN A 112 27.37 2.83 -15.52
CA GLN A 112 26.26 1.88 -15.40
C GLN A 112 26.21 0.95 -16.58
N ASN A 113 25.93 -0.33 -16.30
CA ASN A 113 25.79 -1.36 -17.31
C ASN A 113 27.02 -1.38 -18.24
N LEU A 114 28.23 -1.36 -17.67
CA LEU A 114 29.48 -1.47 -18.41
C LEU A 114 30.37 -2.54 -17.79
N THR A 115 31.15 -3.23 -18.62
CA THR A 115 32.23 -4.08 -18.13
C THR A 115 33.40 -3.23 -17.68
N VAL A 116 34.25 -3.74 -16.79
CA VAL A 116 35.46 -3.00 -16.38
C VAL A 116 36.35 -2.61 -17.57
N PRO A 117 36.61 -3.49 -18.56
CA PRO A 117 37.33 -3.08 -19.77
C PRO A 117 36.70 -1.90 -20.51
N GLN A 118 35.37 -1.84 -20.62
CA GLN A 118 34.68 -0.70 -21.24
C GLN A 118 34.87 0.59 -20.43
N ILE A 119 34.83 0.50 -19.10
CA ILE A 119 35.09 1.66 -18.22
C ILE A 119 36.55 2.11 -18.38
N LEU A 120 37.50 1.18 -18.33
CA LEU A 120 38.93 1.46 -18.51
C LEU A 120 39.19 2.13 -19.86
N GLU A 121 38.63 1.60 -20.94
CA GLU A 121 38.75 2.17 -22.27
C GLU A 121 38.16 3.58 -22.36
N GLN A 122 36.97 3.82 -21.79
CA GLN A 122 36.35 5.16 -21.77
C GLN A 122 37.22 6.19 -21.03
N VAL A 123 37.81 5.82 -19.89
CA VAL A 123 38.65 6.72 -19.10
C VAL A 123 40.01 6.92 -19.76
N LEU A 124 40.71 5.83 -20.06
CA LEU A 124 42.09 5.87 -20.57
C LEU A 124 42.15 6.48 -21.98
N SER A 125 41.27 6.08 -22.90
CA SER A 125 41.30 6.63 -24.27
C SER A 125 41.03 8.14 -24.29
N ALA A 126 40.10 8.62 -23.46
CA ALA A 126 39.76 10.04 -23.39
C ALA A 126 40.87 10.91 -22.75
N ASP A 127 41.70 10.33 -21.88
CA ASP A 127 42.74 11.06 -21.16
C ASP A 127 44.12 10.94 -21.82
N LEU A 128 44.51 9.74 -22.26
CA LEU A 128 45.80 9.50 -22.90
C LEU A 128 45.90 10.17 -24.29
N SER A 129 44.79 10.23 -25.03
CA SER A 129 44.75 10.90 -26.35
C SER A 129 45.05 12.40 -26.27
N ARG A 130 44.86 13.05 -25.10
CA ARG A 130 45.24 14.46 -24.87
C ARG A 130 46.76 14.67 -24.92
N PHE A 131 47.52 13.61 -24.70
CA PHE A 131 48.98 13.55 -24.81
C PHE A 131 49.44 12.88 -26.12
N GLY A 132 48.51 12.62 -27.06
CA GLY A 132 48.81 11.90 -28.29
C GLY A 132 49.17 10.42 -28.07
N ARG A 133 48.79 9.83 -26.92
CA ARG A 133 49.08 8.44 -26.57
C ARG A 133 47.82 7.57 -26.66
N ALA A 134 48.02 6.28 -26.91
CA ALA A 134 46.93 5.33 -27.09
C ALA A 134 46.94 4.22 -26.02
N VAL A 135 45.79 3.57 -25.89
CA VAL A 135 45.63 2.35 -25.10
C VAL A 135 45.09 1.23 -26.00
N GLU A 136 45.60 0.02 -25.81
CA GLU A 136 45.13 -1.19 -26.48
C GLU A 136 44.73 -2.24 -25.44
N LEU A 137 43.55 -2.84 -25.63
CA LEU A 137 43.05 -3.91 -24.78
C LEU A 137 43.32 -5.26 -25.44
N ARG A 138 44.33 -5.99 -24.95
CA ARG A 138 44.66 -7.37 -25.35
C ARG A 138 44.17 -8.34 -24.28
N LEU A 139 42.85 -8.48 -24.15
CA LEU A 139 42.20 -9.26 -23.11
C LEU A 139 41.55 -10.53 -23.70
N ALA A 140 41.79 -11.69 -23.07
CA ALA A 140 41.24 -12.98 -23.50
C ALA A 140 40.09 -13.47 -22.60
N ALA A 141 39.95 -12.94 -21.38
CA ALA A 141 38.88 -13.32 -20.47
C ALA A 141 37.54 -12.62 -20.82
N SER A 142 36.44 -13.23 -20.37
CA SER A 142 35.12 -12.59 -20.39
C SER A 142 34.91 -11.80 -19.10
N TYR A 143 34.52 -10.54 -19.20
CA TYR A 143 34.30 -9.66 -18.05
C TYR A 143 32.81 -9.39 -17.86
N PRO A 144 32.26 -9.64 -16.66
CA PRO A 144 30.86 -9.38 -16.38
C PRO A 144 30.53 -7.87 -16.39
N GLN A 145 29.33 -7.55 -16.87
CA GLN A 145 28.81 -6.18 -16.88
C GLN A 145 28.42 -5.76 -15.47
N ARG A 146 28.92 -4.63 -14.98
CA ARG A 146 28.57 -4.08 -13.67
C ARG A 146 27.31 -3.22 -13.82
N GLU A 147 26.29 -3.46 -13.00
CA GLU A 147 25.09 -2.60 -12.97
C GLU A 147 25.48 -1.17 -12.56
N TYR A 148 26.37 -1.06 -11.57
CA TYR A 148 26.74 0.20 -10.95
C TYR A 148 28.23 0.19 -10.57
N THR A 149 28.97 1.23 -10.96
CA THR A 149 30.37 1.44 -10.56
C THR A 149 30.61 2.94 -10.43
N VAL A 150 31.11 3.36 -9.28
CA VAL A 150 31.29 4.76 -8.93
C VAL A 150 32.78 5.05 -8.76
N GLN A 151 33.26 6.05 -9.49
CA GLN A 151 34.46 6.77 -9.09
C GLN A 151 34.02 7.83 -8.08
N TYR A 152 34.55 7.81 -6.86
CA TYR A 152 34.13 8.76 -5.82
C TYR A 152 35.33 9.41 -5.14
N GLN A 153 35.54 10.71 -5.42
CA GLN A 153 36.61 11.52 -4.82
C GLN A 153 38.01 10.89 -4.92
N GLU A 154 38.25 10.11 -5.96
CA GLU A 154 39.53 9.48 -6.25
C GLU A 154 40.08 9.98 -7.59
N THR A 155 41.40 9.91 -7.74
CA THR A 155 42.03 10.31 -9.00
C THR A 155 41.66 9.34 -10.11
N ASP A 156 41.67 9.77 -11.37
CA ASP A 156 41.46 8.83 -12.48
C ASP A 156 42.52 7.74 -12.49
N PHE A 157 43.74 8.08 -12.05
CA PHE A 157 44.83 7.13 -11.90
C PHE A 157 44.50 6.05 -10.89
N ASP A 158 44.00 6.44 -9.71
CA ASP A 158 43.64 5.47 -8.68
C ASP A 158 42.43 4.65 -9.07
N PHE A 159 41.42 5.27 -9.69
CA PHE A 159 40.22 4.60 -10.18
C PHE A 159 40.55 3.48 -11.18
N VAL A 160 41.28 3.80 -12.26
CA VAL A 160 41.61 2.79 -13.29
C VAL A 160 42.51 1.70 -12.74
N HIS A 161 43.46 2.03 -11.86
CA HIS A 161 44.31 1.02 -11.23
C HIS A 161 43.51 0.12 -10.31
N ARG A 162 42.69 0.66 -9.43
CA ARG A 162 41.85 -0.12 -8.52
C ARG A 162 40.95 -1.10 -9.28
N LEU A 163 40.37 -0.67 -10.42
CA LEU A 163 39.58 -1.54 -11.29
C LEU A 163 40.43 -2.64 -11.95
N MET A 164 41.62 -2.29 -12.46
CA MET A 164 42.58 -3.27 -12.99
C MET A 164 43.05 -4.26 -11.93
N GLU A 165 43.29 -3.78 -10.71
CA GLU A 165 43.67 -4.58 -9.55
C GLU A 165 42.56 -5.55 -9.19
N GLU A 166 41.29 -5.13 -9.13
CA GLU A 166 40.15 -6.03 -8.88
C GLU A 166 40.01 -7.13 -9.91
N GLU A 167 40.03 -6.79 -11.20
CA GLU A 167 39.78 -7.73 -12.29
C GLU A 167 41.04 -8.49 -12.73
N GLY A 168 42.18 -8.24 -12.09
CA GLY A 168 43.42 -8.93 -12.39
C GLY A 168 44.06 -8.53 -13.73
N ILE A 169 43.73 -7.35 -14.24
CA ILE A 169 44.20 -6.82 -15.52
C ILE A 169 45.59 -6.22 -15.34
N GLY A 170 46.57 -6.80 -16.02
CA GLY A 170 47.92 -6.28 -16.12
C GLY A 170 48.01 -5.13 -17.13
N TYR A 171 49.01 -4.27 -16.99
CA TYR A 171 49.41 -3.38 -18.09
C TYR A 171 50.93 -3.25 -18.20
N ALA A 172 51.38 -2.96 -19.42
CA ALA A 172 52.75 -2.62 -19.77
C ALA A 172 52.75 -1.48 -20.80
N PHE A 173 53.93 -0.94 -21.09
CA PHE A 173 54.11 0.08 -22.13
C PHE A 173 54.95 -0.49 -23.27
N GLU A 174 54.49 -0.27 -24.49
CA GLU A 174 55.24 -0.51 -25.72
C GLU A 174 55.64 0.83 -26.32
N HIS A 175 56.90 0.91 -26.77
CA HIS A 175 57.46 2.09 -27.40
C HIS A 175 57.83 1.75 -28.84
N ASP A 176 57.22 2.44 -29.79
CA ASP A 176 57.52 2.31 -31.22
C ASP A 176 57.90 3.68 -31.78
N GLY A 177 59.19 3.89 -32.06
CA GLY A 177 59.74 5.18 -32.48
C GLY A 177 59.48 6.27 -31.43
N ASP A 178 58.57 7.21 -31.74
CA ASP A 178 58.14 8.31 -30.87
C ASP A 178 56.78 8.06 -30.18
N GLN A 179 56.14 6.93 -30.44
CA GLN A 179 54.83 6.59 -29.89
C GLN A 179 54.93 5.74 -28.63
N GLU A 180 54.17 6.11 -27.60
CA GLU A 180 53.89 5.28 -26.44
C GLU A 180 52.50 4.65 -26.56
N LEU A 181 52.44 3.34 -26.36
CA LEU A 181 51.22 2.55 -26.31
C LEU A 181 51.09 1.86 -24.95
N MET A 182 50.02 2.14 -24.22
CA MET A 182 49.67 1.39 -23.02
C MET A 182 48.90 0.13 -23.42
N VAL A 183 49.40 -1.04 -23.06
CA VAL A 183 48.76 -2.33 -23.38
C VAL A 183 48.20 -2.97 -22.13
N LEU A 184 46.89 -3.18 -22.08
CA LEU A 184 46.20 -3.93 -21.02
C LEU A 184 46.11 -5.40 -21.42
N PHE A 185 46.40 -6.31 -20.49
CA PHE A 185 46.41 -7.76 -20.74
C PHE A 185 45.94 -8.57 -19.52
N ASP A 186 45.49 -9.81 -19.74
CA ASP A 186 45.05 -10.71 -18.65
C ASP A 186 45.60 -12.14 -18.76
N GLN A 187 46.37 -12.46 -19.80
CA GLN A 187 46.98 -13.77 -20.02
C GLN A 187 48.48 -13.65 -20.38
N PRO A 188 49.32 -14.63 -19.99
CA PRO A 188 50.74 -14.65 -20.34
C PRO A 188 51.02 -14.65 -21.85
N ALA A 189 50.07 -15.15 -22.65
CA ALA A 189 50.21 -15.24 -24.11
C ALA A 189 50.36 -13.86 -24.79
N HIS A 190 50.03 -12.77 -24.11
CA HIS A 190 50.17 -11.41 -24.62
C HIS A 190 51.58 -10.82 -24.41
N PHE A 191 52.48 -11.51 -23.70
CA PHE A 191 53.85 -11.06 -23.57
C PHE A 191 54.64 -11.29 -24.85
N VAL A 192 55.20 -10.21 -25.39
CA VAL A 192 55.98 -10.22 -26.62
C VAL A 192 57.37 -10.76 -26.33
N GLU A 193 57.94 -11.47 -27.30
CA GLU A 193 59.34 -11.91 -27.20
C GLU A 193 60.30 -10.72 -27.08
N LEU A 194 61.33 -10.89 -26.26
CA LEU A 194 62.42 -9.93 -26.14
C LEU A 194 63.14 -9.82 -27.49
N GLU A 195 63.44 -8.58 -27.88
CA GLU A 195 64.28 -8.27 -29.03
C GLU A 195 65.72 -8.08 -28.55
N GLY A 196 66.61 -8.96 -28.98
CA GLY A 196 68.02 -8.95 -28.61
C GLY A 196 68.91 -9.42 -29.75
N GLU A 197 70.22 -9.40 -29.53
CA GLU A 197 71.23 -9.78 -30.54
C GLU A 197 71.04 -11.24 -31.02
N ASP A 198 70.63 -12.16 -30.14
CA ASP A 198 70.30 -13.57 -30.41
C ASP A 198 68.79 -13.85 -30.26
N ALA A 199 67.96 -12.94 -30.81
CA ALA A 199 66.50 -12.97 -30.67
C ALA A 199 66.06 -12.98 -29.19
N SER A 200 65.19 -13.92 -28.79
CA SER A 200 64.60 -14.00 -27.45
C SER A 200 65.33 -14.94 -26.49
N THR A 201 66.52 -15.44 -26.85
CA THR A 201 67.32 -16.35 -26.01
C THR A 201 68.49 -15.61 -25.37
N LEU A 202 68.60 -15.66 -24.04
CA LEU A 202 69.71 -15.08 -23.29
C LEU A 202 70.54 -16.17 -22.62
N ARG A 203 71.86 -16.14 -22.85
CA ARG A 203 72.81 -17.06 -22.20
C ARG A 203 73.20 -16.56 -20.81
N PHE A 204 73.29 -17.47 -19.86
CA PHE A 204 73.92 -17.20 -18.55
C PHE A 204 75.45 -17.22 -18.68
N VAL A 205 76.12 -16.17 -18.19
CA VAL A 205 77.58 -15.97 -18.32
C VAL A 205 78.20 -15.75 -16.94
N GLU A 206 79.20 -16.57 -16.58
CA GLU A 206 79.76 -16.63 -15.22
C GLU A 206 80.78 -15.53 -14.88
N ARG A 207 81.37 -14.86 -15.89
CA ARG A 207 82.31 -13.75 -15.71
C ARG A 207 81.90 -12.57 -16.56
N LEU A 208 81.87 -11.39 -15.94
CA LEU A 208 81.70 -10.07 -16.58
C LEU A 208 82.97 -9.60 -17.34
N ASP A 209 83.78 -10.53 -17.84
CA ASP A 209 84.93 -10.21 -18.71
C ASP A 209 84.48 -10.17 -20.19
N GLU A 210 85.44 -9.98 -21.10
CA GLU A 210 85.30 -9.59 -22.53
C GLU A 210 84.20 -10.27 -23.38
N GLU A 211 83.58 -11.37 -22.94
CA GLU A 211 82.44 -12.00 -23.63
C GLU A 211 81.14 -11.20 -23.51
N ILE A 212 80.77 -10.63 -22.34
CA ILE A 212 79.57 -9.76 -22.22
C ILE A 212 79.80 -8.37 -22.84
N ALA A 213 81.08 -7.97 -22.98
CA ALA A 213 81.43 -6.80 -23.78
C ALA A 213 81.17 -7.01 -25.29
N ASN A 214 80.97 -8.25 -25.72
CA ASN A 214 80.77 -8.63 -27.11
C ASN A 214 79.41 -9.24 -27.44
N SER A 215 78.58 -9.64 -26.45
CA SER A 215 77.18 -10.00 -26.69
C SER A 215 76.25 -9.68 -25.51
N GLU A 216 74.94 -9.64 -25.74
CA GLU A 216 73.92 -9.61 -24.69
C GLU A 216 73.93 -10.92 -23.86
N GLY A 217 73.71 -10.82 -22.54
CA GLY A 217 73.69 -12.00 -21.67
C GLY A 217 73.28 -11.69 -20.23
N VAL A 218 72.93 -12.75 -19.48
CA VAL A 218 72.57 -12.69 -18.06
C VAL A 218 73.80 -13.06 -17.23
N SER A 219 74.23 -12.15 -16.36
CA SER A 219 75.41 -12.33 -15.48
C SER A 219 75.06 -12.75 -14.06
N ARG A 220 73.80 -12.57 -13.65
CA ARG A 220 73.27 -12.98 -12.35
C ARG A 220 71.83 -13.43 -12.51
N PHE A 221 71.46 -14.55 -11.90
CA PHE A 221 70.10 -15.06 -11.86
C PHE A 221 69.87 -15.80 -10.52
N GLU A 222 68.91 -15.33 -9.73
CA GLU A 222 68.64 -15.80 -8.37
C GLU A 222 67.17 -16.14 -8.22
N GLY A 223 66.86 -17.42 -8.03
CA GLY A 223 65.49 -17.86 -7.73
C GLY A 223 65.11 -17.55 -6.28
N VAL A 224 63.95 -16.92 -6.10
CA VAL A 224 63.37 -16.50 -4.82
C VAL A 224 62.04 -17.25 -4.61
N ALA A 225 61.95 -18.00 -3.51
CA ALA A 225 60.72 -18.66 -3.07
C ALA A 225 60.21 -18.04 -1.76
N ARG A 226 58.89 -17.86 -1.62
CA ARG A 226 58.27 -17.22 -0.45
C ARG A 226 57.01 -17.98 -0.01
N VAL A 227 56.78 -18.01 1.31
CA VAL A 227 55.49 -18.47 1.86
C VAL A 227 54.40 -17.47 1.49
N ARG A 228 53.27 -17.99 1.00
CA ARG A 228 52.06 -17.26 0.63
C ARG A 228 50.82 -18.05 1.03
N PRO A 229 49.64 -17.41 1.16
CA PRO A 229 48.39 -18.14 1.32
C PRO A 229 48.25 -19.17 0.20
N ASN A 230 47.99 -20.42 0.56
CA ASN A 230 47.74 -21.51 -0.39
C ASN A 230 46.25 -21.87 -0.46
N ARG A 231 45.40 -21.16 0.30
CA ARG A 231 43.94 -21.24 0.21
C ARG A 231 43.34 -19.85 0.39
N VAL A 232 42.33 -19.54 -0.41
CA VAL A 232 41.57 -18.29 -0.33
C VAL A 232 40.08 -18.61 -0.28
N ALA A 233 39.31 -17.89 0.52
CA ALA A 233 37.87 -18.10 0.66
C ALA A 233 37.11 -16.78 0.88
N THR A 234 35.89 -16.70 0.35
CA THR A 234 35.01 -15.54 0.53
C THR A 234 33.57 -15.95 0.79
N ARG A 235 32.81 -15.07 1.43
CA ARG A 235 31.35 -15.22 1.60
C ARG A 235 30.63 -13.89 1.41
N HIS A 236 29.49 -13.94 0.73
CA HIS A 236 28.65 -12.79 0.39
C HIS A 236 27.18 -13.01 0.75
N PHE A 237 26.44 -11.91 0.80
CA PHE A 237 25.00 -11.92 0.98
C PHE A 237 24.30 -11.30 -0.24
N ASP A 238 23.56 -12.12 -0.97
CA ASP A 238 22.61 -11.66 -1.98
C ASP A 238 21.22 -11.58 -1.36
N TRP A 239 20.68 -10.36 -1.29
CA TRP A 239 19.36 -10.13 -0.72
C TRP A 239 18.21 -10.63 -1.61
N THR A 240 18.45 -10.91 -2.89
CA THR A 240 17.44 -11.50 -3.78
C THR A 240 17.31 -13.01 -3.60
N HIS A 241 18.38 -13.69 -3.16
CA HIS A 241 18.40 -15.11 -2.81
C HIS A 241 18.98 -15.35 -1.40
N PRO A 242 18.35 -14.82 -0.33
CA PRO A 242 18.95 -14.74 1.00
C PRO A 242 19.24 -16.10 1.67
N SER A 243 18.62 -17.19 1.17
CA SER A 243 18.83 -18.56 1.67
C SER A 243 19.94 -19.32 0.93
N VAL A 244 20.44 -18.79 -0.19
CA VAL A 244 21.52 -19.43 -0.97
C VAL A 244 22.86 -18.91 -0.43
N PRO A 245 23.69 -19.76 0.21
CA PRO A 245 25.00 -19.31 0.67
C PRO A 245 25.87 -19.00 -0.55
N MET A 246 26.22 -17.73 -0.72
CA MET A 246 27.23 -17.32 -1.70
C MET A 246 28.61 -17.44 -1.05
N GLU A 247 29.22 -18.61 -1.17
CA GLU A 247 30.58 -18.89 -0.71
C GLU A 247 31.40 -19.56 -1.80
N ALA A 248 32.70 -19.28 -1.80
CA ALA A 248 33.63 -19.86 -2.74
C ALA A 248 34.99 -20.05 -2.05
N SER A 249 35.81 -20.97 -2.58
CA SER A 249 37.18 -21.19 -2.13
C SER A 249 38.06 -21.66 -3.28
N ALA A 250 39.31 -21.21 -3.33
CA ALA A 250 40.32 -21.72 -4.24
C ALA A 250 41.54 -22.19 -3.45
N GLU A 251 42.11 -23.34 -3.83
CA GLU A 251 43.27 -23.94 -3.17
C GLU A 251 44.40 -24.15 -4.19
N MET A 252 45.61 -23.75 -3.80
CA MET A 252 46.85 -24.01 -4.51
C MET A 252 47.52 -25.23 -3.88
N SER A 253 47.47 -26.37 -4.54
CA SER A 253 47.98 -27.62 -3.97
C SER A 253 49.50 -27.61 -3.78
N ASP A 254 49.95 -27.62 -2.53
CA ASP A 254 51.28 -28.10 -2.13
C ASP A 254 51.13 -29.02 -0.91
N PRO A 255 51.28 -30.36 -1.07
CA PRO A 255 51.08 -31.32 0.01
C PRO A 255 52.12 -31.23 1.14
N ALA A 256 53.19 -30.44 0.98
CA ALA A 256 54.23 -30.28 2.00
C ALA A 256 53.90 -29.26 3.11
N TRP A 257 52.86 -28.44 2.94
CA TRP A 257 52.51 -27.35 3.85
C TRP A 257 51.06 -27.46 4.35
N PRO A 258 50.76 -27.01 5.60
CA PRO A 258 49.39 -26.88 6.04
C PRO A 258 48.64 -25.80 5.22
N ALA A 259 47.31 -25.89 5.19
CA ALA A 259 46.48 -24.85 4.58
C ALA A 259 46.60 -23.53 5.36
N LEU A 260 47.12 -22.50 4.71
CA LEU A 260 47.18 -21.11 5.14
C LEU A 260 46.06 -20.36 4.41
N GLU A 261 44.88 -20.34 5.02
CA GLU A 261 43.69 -19.71 4.46
C GLU A 261 43.70 -18.19 4.66
N SER A 262 43.44 -17.45 3.57
CA SER A 262 43.04 -16.04 3.60
C SER A 262 41.53 -15.95 3.38
N TYR A 263 40.79 -15.49 4.40
CA TYR A 263 39.34 -15.35 4.34
C TYR A 263 38.94 -13.87 4.36
N VAL A 264 38.07 -13.47 3.42
CA VAL A 264 37.48 -12.13 3.37
C VAL A 264 35.96 -12.26 3.39
N HIS A 265 35.30 -11.62 4.35
CA HIS A 265 33.84 -11.51 4.37
C HIS A 265 33.42 -10.28 3.59
N ASP A 266 32.42 -10.44 2.72
CA ASP A 266 31.92 -9.37 1.87
C ASP A 266 33.05 -8.61 1.16
N ALA A 267 34.01 -9.38 0.63
CA ALA A 267 35.01 -8.87 -0.30
C ALA A 267 34.32 -7.90 -1.28
N PRO A 268 34.96 -6.81 -1.69
CA PRO A 268 34.29 -5.83 -2.53
C PRO A 268 34.02 -6.38 -3.94
N LEU A 269 32.99 -7.21 -4.03
CA LEU A 269 32.46 -7.74 -5.25
C LEU A 269 31.54 -6.66 -5.76
N THR A 270 31.92 -6.12 -6.90
CA THR A 270 31.07 -5.24 -7.66
C THR A 270 29.96 -6.12 -8.20
N PHE A 271 28.88 -6.20 -7.43
CA PHE A 271 27.80 -7.11 -7.66
C PHE A 271 27.10 -6.74 -8.99
N HIS A 272 27.08 -7.69 -9.92
CA HIS A 272 26.72 -7.51 -11.32
C HIS A 272 25.22 -7.67 -11.55
N GLY A 273 24.41 -6.71 -11.13
CA GLY A 273 22.97 -6.76 -11.34
C GLY A 273 22.25 -7.80 -10.48
N TYR A 274 20.97 -7.58 -10.25
CA TYR A 274 20.11 -8.50 -9.50
C TYR A 274 19.21 -9.28 -10.48
N ASP A 275 19.77 -10.24 -11.24
CA ASP A 275 19.04 -11.15 -12.14
C ASP A 275 19.14 -12.62 -11.70
N HIS A 276 18.25 -13.48 -12.20
CA HIS A 276 18.07 -14.89 -11.85
C HIS A 276 19.23 -15.81 -12.26
N THR A 277 20.23 -15.32 -13.00
CA THR A 277 21.43 -16.06 -13.43
C THR A 277 22.65 -15.84 -12.52
N TYR A 278 22.44 -15.12 -11.42
CA TYR A 278 23.45 -14.62 -10.47
C TYR A 278 24.05 -15.71 -9.57
N GLY A 279 24.82 -16.62 -10.18
CA GLY A 279 25.47 -17.74 -9.51
C GLY A 279 26.85 -17.39 -8.95
N ALA A 280 27.40 -18.29 -8.13
CA ALA A 280 28.73 -18.28 -7.50
C ALA A 280 29.95 -17.95 -8.41
N HIS A 281 29.76 -17.67 -9.70
CA HIS A 281 30.80 -17.40 -10.69
C HIS A 281 31.68 -16.18 -10.36
N ASN A 282 31.11 -15.04 -9.96
CA ASN A 282 31.91 -13.84 -9.68
C ASN A 282 32.81 -13.99 -8.43
N ALA A 283 32.31 -14.66 -7.39
CA ALA A 283 33.10 -14.98 -6.21
C ALA A 283 34.23 -15.98 -6.52
N ASN A 284 33.96 -16.97 -7.38
CA ASN A 284 34.96 -17.92 -7.84
C ASN A 284 36.05 -17.24 -8.68
N ASP A 285 35.68 -16.32 -9.56
CA ASP A 285 36.65 -15.58 -10.39
C ASP A 285 37.58 -14.71 -9.53
N GLN A 286 37.04 -13.95 -8.57
CA GLN A 286 37.85 -13.12 -7.68
C GLN A 286 38.80 -13.95 -6.80
N LEU A 287 38.35 -15.10 -6.30
CA LEU A 287 39.22 -16.02 -5.56
C LEU A 287 40.28 -16.67 -6.45
N ARG A 288 39.95 -17.00 -7.71
CA ARG A 288 40.93 -17.46 -8.69
C ARG A 288 42.02 -16.38 -8.88
N LEU A 289 41.65 -15.11 -9.03
CA LEU A 289 42.61 -14.02 -9.15
C LEU A 289 43.48 -13.87 -7.89
N GLU A 290 42.92 -14.01 -6.69
CA GLU A 290 43.68 -13.98 -5.43
C GLU A 290 44.66 -15.15 -5.30
N ALA A 291 44.24 -16.37 -5.67
CA ALA A 291 45.11 -17.54 -5.72
C ALA A 291 46.24 -17.34 -6.77
N GLU A 292 45.93 -16.79 -7.94
CA GLU A 292 46.92 -16.48 -8.97
C GLU A 292 47.94 -15.41 -8.49
N ARG A 293 47.51 -14.37 -7.76
CA ARG A 293 48.42 -13.39 -7.11
C ARG A 293 49.36 -14.07 -6.12
N ALA A 294 48.83 -14.95 -5.26
CA ALA A 294 49.62 -15.70 -4.29
C ALA A 294 50.65 -16.60 -4.99
N ARG A 295 50.27 -17.26 -6.10
CA ARG A 295 51.16 -18.08 -6.93
C ARG A 295 52.28 -17.29 -7.60
N ARG A 296 51.95 -16.15 -8.19
CA ARG A 296 52.89 -15.20 -8.80
C ARG A 296 53.96 -14.75 -7.80
N ASP A 297 53.59 -14.59 -6.53
CA ASP A 297 54.52 -14.19 -5.47
C ASP A 297 55.36 -15.31 -4.87
N ALA A 298 54.83 -16.53 -4.90
CA ALA A 298 55.46 -17.67 -4.27
C ALA A 298 56.79 -18.03 -4.94
N ARG A 299 56.93 -17.79 -6.25
CA ARG A 299 58.16 -18.03 -7.03
C ARG A 299 58.46 -16.86 -7.98
N ARG A 300 59.52 -16.12 -7.69
CA ARG A 300 60.09 -15.06 -8.55
C ARG A 300 61.58 -15.30 -8.74
N SER A 301 62.20 -14.67 -9.71
CA SER A 301 63.67 -14.63 -9.81
C SER A 301 64.15 -13.22 -10.08
N ASP A 302 65.30 -12.86 -9.53
CA ASP A 302 65.98 -11.58 -9.73
C ASP A 302 67.26 -11.82 -10.55
N GLY A 303 67.62 -10.89 -11.44
CA GLY A 303 68.80 -11.04 -12.27
C GLY A 303 69.45 -9.74 -12.71
N THR A 304 70.59 -9.87 -13.39
CA THR A 304 71.33 -8.75 -14.00
C THR A 304 71.73 -9.13 -15.42
N SER A 305 71.43 -8.28 -16.39
CA SER A 305 71.79 -8.50 -17.79
C SER A 305 72.37 -7.25 -18.45
N SER A 306 72.99 -7.45 -19.62
CA SER A 306 73.36 -6.38 -20.53
C SER A 306 72.40 -6.25 -21.72
N ALA A 307 71.30 -7.00 -21.74
CA ALA A 307 70.33 -7.01 -22.85
C ALA A 307 69.53 -5.70 -22.93
N LEU A 308 69.57 -5.03 -24.07
CA LEU A 308 68.93 -3.73 -24.25
C LEU A 308 67.40 -3.86 -24.32
N GLY A 309 66.89 -4.92 -24.95
CA GLY A 309 65.45 -5.21 -25.06
C GLY A 309 64.78 -5.75 -23.79
N MET A 310 65.47 -5.79 -22.65
CA MET A 310 64.90 -6.25 -21.38
C MET A 310 63.82 -5.29 -20.89
N ARG A 311 62.53 -5.57 -21.14
CA ARG A 311 61.41 -4.68 -20.78
C ARG A 311 60.35 -5.42 -19.97
N ALA A 312 59.64 -4.72 -19.08
CA ALA A 312 58.48 -5.29 -18.41
C ALA A 312 57.41 -5.69 -19.45
N GLY A 313 56.84 -6.89 -19.33
CA GLY A 313 55.90 -7.44 -20.31
C GLY A 313 56.54 -8.18 -21.48
N ARG A 314 57.88 -8.32 -21.51
CA ARG A 314 58.58 -9.19 -22.47
C ARG A 314 58.85 -10.57 -21.89
N ARG A 315 59.09 -11.54 -22.78
CA ARG A 315 59.51 -12.91 -22.43
C ARG A 315 60.84 -13.28 -23.08
N PHE A 316 61.66 -14.06 -22.38
CA PHE A 316 62.91 -14.59 -22.90
C PHE A 316 63.16 -16.02 -22.42
N THR A 317 64.00 -16.76 -23.13
CA THR A 317 64.47 -18.09 -22.74
C THR A 317 65.87 -17.98 -22.13
N LEU A 318 66.02 -18.38 -20.87
CA LEU A 318 67.33 -18.51 -20.22
C LEU A 318 67.96 -19.86 -20.57
N VAL A 319 69.21 -19.84 -21.02
CA VAL A 319 69.98 -21.07 -21.32
C VAL A 319 71.37 -21.05 -20.71
N GLY A 320 71.86 -22.24 -20.35
CA GLY A 320 73.25 -22.43 -19.91
C GLY A 320 73.46 -22.08 -18.44
N HIS A 321 72.40 -22.00 -17.63
CA HIS A 321 72.51 -21.87 -16.19
C HIS A 321 72.97 -23.19 -15.55
N ARG A 322 73.83 -23.14 -14.53
CA ARG A 322 74.34 -24.36 -13.84
C ARG A 322 73.24 -25.20 -13.21
N ARG A 323 72.16 -24.57 -12.80
CA ARG A 323 70.93 -25.21 -12.30
C ARG A 323 69.93 -25.36 -13.44
N ALA A 324 69.72 -26.60 -13.88
CA ALA A 324 68.78 -26.92 -14.96
C ALA A 324 67.33 -26.52 -14.66
N ASP A 325 66.93 -26.40 -13.39
CA ASP A 325 65.58 -25.95 -13.01
C ASP A 325 65.36 -24.43 -13.13
N GLN A 326 66.40 -23.68 -13.51
CA GLN A 326 66.34 -22.25 -13.80
C GLN A 326 66.43 -21.93 -15.30
N ASP A 327 66.94 -22.84 -16.13
CA ASP A 327 66.82 -22.73 -17.58
C ASP A 327 65.34 -22.86 -18.01
N GLY A 328 64.93 -22.12 -19.04
CA GLY A 328 63.56 -22.12 -19.55
C GLY A 328 63.00 -20.72 -19.81
N GLU A 329 61.68 -20.64 -20.02
CA GLU A 329 61.00 -19.40 -20.37
C GLU A 329 60.61 -18.56 -19.14
N TRP A 330 60.94 -17.28 -19.19
CA TRP A 330 60.71 -16.31 -18.13
C TRP A 330 60.01 -15.06 -18.67
N SER A 331 59.08 -14.52 -17.89
CA SER A 331 58.39 -13.27 -18.18
C SER A 331 58.92 -12.16 -17.27
N VAL A 332 59.32 -11.05 -17.87
CA VAL A 332 59.88 -9.90 -17.17
C VAL A 332 58.74 -9.10 -16.55
N VAL A 333 58.75 -8.98 -15.23
CA VAL A 333 57.73 -8.25 -14.46
C VAL A 333 58.21 -6.90 -13.97
N GLY A 334 59.53 -6.69 -13.97
CA GLY A 334 60.15 -5.42 -13.62
C GLY A 334 61.59 -5.35 -14.07
N VAL A 335 62.06 -4.16 -14.39
CA VAL A 335 63.43 -3.90 -14.82
C VAL A 335 63.85 -2.49 -14.40
N GLU A 336 65.10 -2.37 -13.96
CA GLU A 336 65.79 -1.10 -13.73
C GLU A 336 67.01 -1.06 -14.64
N HIS A 337 66.99 -0.17 -15.62
CA HIS A 337 68.06 0.09 -16.56
C HIS A 337 68.96 1.20 -16.02
N ARG A 338 70.26 1.05 -16.26
CA ARG A 338 71.25 2.10 -15.98
C ARG A 338 72.19 2.24 -17.18
N TYR A 339 72.17 3.44 -17.74
CA TYR A 339 73.10 3.92 -18.74
C TYR A 339 73.99 5.00 -18.12
N LEU A 340 75.30 4.90 -18.33
CA LEU A 340 76.28 5.92 -17.92
C LEU A 340 77.25 6.14 -19.08
N ASP A 341 77.34 7.38 -19.56
CA ASP A 341 78.36 7.79 -20.51
C ASP A 341 79.44 8.61 -19.79
N HIS A 342 80.62 8.01 -19.65
CA HIS A 342 81.79 8.74 -19.18
C HIS A 342 82.35 9.56 -20.35
N VAL A 343 81.82 10.77 -20.54
CA VAL A 343 82.23 11.75 -21.58
C VAL A 343 83.77 11.94 -21.64
N ARG A 344 84.48 11.67 -20.54
CA ARG A 344 85.96 11.76 -20.43
C ARG A 344 86.73 10.50 -20.83
N ASP A 345 86.18 9.30 -20.66
CA ASP A 345 86.90 8.01 -20.79
C ASP A 345 86.47 7.19 -22.02
N ALA A 346 85.61 7.75 -22.88
CA ALA A 346 85.10 7.09 -24.09
C ALA A 346 84.50 5.69 -23.83
N SER A 347 83.92 5.49 -22.64
CA SER A 347 83.27 4.24 -22.25
C SER A 347 81.84 4.51 -21.78
N ALA A 348 80.88 4.23 -22.65
CA ALA A 348 79.48 4.12 -22.27
C ALA A 348 79.21 2.71 -21.73
N THR A 349 78.50 2.62 -20.61
CA THR A 349 78.13 1.33 -20.00
C THR A 349 76.63 1.23 -19.83
N TYR A 350 76.08 0.07 -20.19
CA TYR A 350 74.66 -0.25 -20.01
C TYR A 350 74.53 -1.60 -19.30
N LEU A 351 73.73 -1.61 -18.24
CA LEU A 351 73.32 -2.79 -17.49
C LEU A 351 71.88 -2.61 -17.04
N ASN A 352 71.17 -3.72 -16.84
CA ASN A 352 69.89 -3.70 -16.16
C ASN A 352 69.83 -4.74 -15.05
N ARG A 353 68.94 -4.49 -14.08
CA ARG A 353 68.50 -5.46 -13.09
C ARG A 353 67.05 -5.78 -13.37
N PHE A 354 66.71 -7.05 -13.49
CA PHE A 354 65.36 -7.48 -13.85
C PHE A 354 64.78 -8.41 -12.80
N GLN A 355 63.46 -8.47 -12.78
CA GLN A 355 62.65 -9.40 -12.00
C GLN A 355 61.77 -10.17 -12.96
N VAL A 356 61.69 -11.49 -12.77
CA VAL A 356 60.92 -12.37 -13.64
C VAL A 356 60.06 -13.35 -12.85
N ILE A 357 59.01 -13.83 -13.51
CA ILE A 357 58.21 -14.99 -13.10
C ILE A 357 58.30 -16.08 -14.19
N PRO A 358 58.04 -17.36 -13.86
CA PRO A 358 57.96 -18.39 -14.89
C PRO A 358 56.90 -18.02 -15.94
N ALA A 359 57.18 -18.24 -17.23
CA ALA A 359 56.31 -17.74 -18.31
C ALA A 359 54.86 -18.28 -18.29
N ALA A 360 54.65 -19.45 -17.69
CA ALA A 360 53.31 -20.04 -17.56
C ALA A 360 52.47 -19.43 -16.41
N VAL A 361 53.06 -18.62 -15.54
CA VAL A 361 52.35 -18.02 -14.40
C VAL A 361 51.72 -16.69 -14.84
N PRO A 362 50.39 -16.52 -14.71
CA PRO A 362 49.75 -15.25 -15.04
C PRO A 362 50.22 -14.14 -14.10
N TRP A 363 50.45 -12.96 -14.66
CA TRP A 363 50.61 -11.75 -13.86
C TRP A 363 49.23 -11.22 -13.43
N ARG A 364 49.08 -11.02 -12.12
CA ARG A 364 47.93 -10.35 -11.51
C ARG A 364 48.45 -9.19 -10.69
N PRO A 365 47.94 -7.96 -10.84
CA PRO A 365 48.39 -6.82 -10.05
C PRO A 365 48.11 -7.03 -8.55
N ASP A 366 48.93 -6.43 -7.70
CA ASP A 366 48.66 -6.39 -6.26
C ASP A 366 47.46 -5.50 -5.95
N ARG A 367 46.62 -5.89 -4.98
CA ARG A 367 45.54 -5.01 -4.48
C ARG A 367 46.14 -4.01 -3.50
N THR A 368 46.62 -2.90 -4.04
CA THR A 368 47.29 -1.83 -3.27
C THR A 368 46.41 -0.62 -3.05
N ARG A 369 45.36 -0.44 -3.87
CA ARG A 369 44.44 0.69 -3.78
C ARG A 369 43.15 0.28 -3.08
N ASP A 370 42.85 0.98 -2.00
CA ASP A 370 41.61 0.81 -1.28
C ASP A 370 40.42 1.35 -2.08
N ARG A 371 39.24 0.75 -1.85
CA ARG A 371 37.98 1.34 -2.30
C ARG A 371 37.81 2.74 -1.73
N PRO A 372 37.33 3.73 -2.51
CA PRO A 372 36.78 4.93 -1.90
C PRO A 372 35.63 4.51 -0.97
N ARG A 373 35.51 5.18 0.17
CA ARG A 373 34.47 4.89 1.17
C ARG A 373 33.69 6.14 1.53
N ILE A 374 32.37 6.03 1.53
CA ILE A 374 31.45 7.02 2.09
C ILE A 374 31.03 6.52 3.47
N VAL A 375 31.76 6.96 4.49
CA VAL A 375 31.54 6.52 5.88
C VAL A 375 30.27 7.11 6.50
N GLY A 376 29.85 8.29 6.02
CA GLY A 376 28.65 8.98 6.50
C GLY A 376 27.39 8.66 5.70
N VAL A 377 26.35 9.46 5.95
CA VAL A 377 25.16 9.50 5.10
C VAL A 377 25.24 10.65 4.13
N GLN A 378 24.59 10.52 2.98
CA GLN A 378 24.37 11.60 2.04
C GLN A 378 22.89 11.74 1.76
N THR A 379 22.49 12.85 1.17
CA THR A 379 21.14 13.04 0.64
C THR A 379 21.17 12.97 -0.89
N ALA A 380 20.07 12.51 -1.48
CA ALA A 380 19.89 12.46 -2.92
C ALA A 380 18.42 12.76 -3.28
N SER A 381 18.18 13.24 -4.49
CA SER A 381 16.83 13.49 -4.98
C SER A 381 16.30 12.27 -5.71
N VAL A 382 15.08 11.83 -5.40
CA VAL A 382 14.43 10.72 -6.11
C VAL A 382 14.10 11.14 -7.54
N VAL A 383 14.41 10.30 -8.51
CA VAL A 383 14.24 10.56 -9.95
C VAL A 383 13.57 9.38 -10.67
N GLY A 384 13.07 9.64 -11.86
CA GLY A 384 12.44 8.64 -12.72
C GLY A 384 12.02 9.26 -14.06
N PRO A 385 11.27 8.50 -14.89
CA PRO A 385 10.88 8.92 -16.23
C PRO A 385 10.04 10.19 -16.22
N ALA A 386 10.18 10.97 -17.28
CA ALA A 386 9.38 12.18 -17.46
C ALA A 386 7.87 11.88 -17.45
N GLY A 387 7.13 12.59 -16.60
CA GLY A 387 5.68 12.45 -16.46
C GLY A 387 5.21 11.44 -15.41
N GLU A 388 6.11 10.67 -14.79
CA GLU A 388 5.77 9.82 -13.64
C GLU A 388 5.89 10.60 -12.32
N GLU A 389 5.09 10.24 -11.32
CA GLU A 389 5.25 10.74 -9.93
C GLU A 389 5.94 9.70 -9.03
N ILE A 390 5.86 8.41 -9.40
CA ILE A 390 6.36 7.28 -8.62
C ILE A 390 7.06 6.33 -9.59
N HIS A 391 8.34 6.07 -9.36
CA HIS A 391 9.13 5.15 -10.17
C HIS A 391 9.81 4.12 -9.27
N CYS A 392 9.27 2.91 -9.24
CA CYS A 392 9.83 1.79 -8.47
C CYS A 392 9.76 0.46 -9.21
N ASP A 393 10.63 -0.47 -8.83
CA ASP A 393 10.64 -1.82 -9.39
C ASP A 393 9.81 -2.82 -8.54
N VAL A 394 9.86 -4.10 -8.90
CA VAL A 394 9.14 -5.20 -8.21
C VAL A 394 9.56 -5.39 -6.74
N HIS A 395 10.68 -4.81 -6.33
CA HIS A 395 11.20 -4.87 -4.97
C HIS A 395 10.95 -3.56 -4.18
N GLY A 396 10.24 -2.58 -4.77
CA GLY A 396 10.03 -1.27 -4.16
C GLY A 396 11.30 -0.43 -4.07
N ARG A 397 12.30 -0.70 -4.92
CA ARG A 397 13.51 0.12 -5.05
C ARG A 397 13.21 1.37 -5.85
N ILE A 398 14.00 2.41 -5.65
CA ILE A 398 13.89 3.69 -6.37
C ILE A 398 15.21 4.05 -7.04
N LYS A 399 15.21 5.08 -7.88
CA LYS A 399 16.42 5.70 -8.43
C LYS A 399 16.59 7.10 -7.89
N VAL A 400 17.84 7.55 -7.79
CA VAL A 400 18.17 8.87 -7.23
C VAL A 400 19.22 9.58 -8.08
N GLN A 401 19.22 10.91 -8.03
CA GLN A 401 20.34 11.75 -8.44
C GLN A 401 21.13 12.16 -7.18
N PHE A 402 22.39 11.76 -7.10
CA PHE A 402 23.30 12.27 -6.07
C PHE A 402 23.71 13.72 -6.35
N HIS A 403 23.89 14.51 -5.29
CA HIS A 403 24.25 15.93 -5.41
C HIS A 403 25.65 16.17 -6.01
N TRP A 404 26.56 15.20 -5.89
CA TRP A 404 27.90 15.25 -6.47
C TRP A 404 27.95 14.74 -7.91
N ASP A 405 26.91 14.06 -8.38
CA ASP A 405 26.86 13.60 -9.77
C ASP A 405 26.48 14.77 -10.67
N ARG A 406 27.46 15.21 -11.47
CA ARG A 406 27.36 16.34 -12.41
C ARG A 406 26.99 15.90 -13.83
N LEU A 407 27.07 14.60 -14.12
CA LEU A 407 26.88 14.05 -15.47
C LEU A 407 25.46 13.46 -15.64
N GLY A 408 24.80 13.10 -14.54
CA GLY A 408 23.41 12.63 -14.56
C GLY A 408 22.41 13.69 -15.03
N SER A 409 21.39 13.22 -15.74
CA SER A 409 20.34 14.06 -16.35
C SER A 409 19.13 14.30 -15.44
N ARG A 410 19.17 13.81 -14.19
CA ARG A 410 18.03 13.81 -13.24
C ARG A 410 16.81 13.01 -13.75
N ASP A 411 17.06 11.89 -14.40
CA ASP A 411 16.07 10.98 -14.97
C ASP A 411 16.25 9.53 -14.48
N GLU A 412 15.53 8.57 -15.07
CA GLU A 412 15.63 7.14 -14.75
C GLU A 412 17.00 6.51 -15.04
N HIS A 413 17.94 7.23 -15.65
CA HIS A 413 19.29 6.77 -15.92
C HIS A 413 20.32 7.34 -14.94
N SER A 414 19.92 8.06 -13.90
CA SER A 414 20.86 8.71 -12.96
C SER A 414 21.55 7.72 -12.00
N SER A 415 20.89 6.62 -11.63
CA SER A 415 21.46 5.60 -10.74
C SER A 415 20.95 4.18 -11.01
N CYS A 416 21.57 3.22 -10.33
CA CYS A 416 21.02 1.87 -10.19
C CYS A 416 19.74 1.88 -9.33
N TRP A 417 19.09 0.72 -9.22
CA TRP A 417 17.96 0.52 -8.33
C TRP A 417 18.41 0.39 -6.87
N ILE A 418 17.97 1.34 -6.03
CA ILE A 418 18.38 1.46 -4.63
C ILE A 418 17.25 0.99 -3.71
N ARG A 419 17.56 0.06 -2.81
CA ARG A 419 16.61 -0.39 -1.78
C ARG A 419 16.26 0.71 -0.79
N VAL A 420 15.01 0.72 -0.36
CA VAL A 420 14.47 1.65 0.64
C VAL A 420 14.19 0.90 1.93
N VAL A 421 14.78 1.34 3.04
CA VAL A 421 14.48 0.83 4.37
C VAL A 421 13.01 1.11 4.70
N GLN A 422 12.33 0.06 5.16
CA GLN A 422 10.96 0.13 5.64
C GLN A 422 10.96 0.00 7.16
N THR A 423 10.04 0.68 7.84
CA THR A 423 9.91 0.64 9.31
C THR A 423 9.69 -0.77 9.85
N MET A 424 9.02 -1.63 9.07
CA MET A 424 8.75 -3.03 9.40
C MET A 424 8.54 -3.83 8.12
N GLY A 425 9.12 -5.03 7.99
CA GLY A 425 8.92 -5.87 6.81
C GLY A 425 9.14 -7.36 7.13
N GLY A 426 8.23 -8.20 6.65
CA GLY A 426 8.28 -9.65 6.72
C GLY A 426 7.71 -10.31 5.45
N ALA A 427 7.55 -11.63 5.46
CA ALA A 427 7.07 -12.39 4.30
C ALA A 427 5.61 -12.07 3.96
N GLY A 428 5.38 -11.07 3.11
CA GLY A 428 4.04 -10.65 2.66
C GLY A 428 3.29 -9.72 3.63
N TRP A 429 3.97 -9.12 4.62
CA TRP A 429 3.37 -8.20 5.58
C TRP A 429 4.39 -7.15 6.04
N GLY A 430 3.94 -5.97 6.47
CA GLY A 430 4.83 -4.90 6.91
C GLY A 430 4.31 -3.50 6.58
N PHE A 431 5.14 -2.50 6.88
CA PHE A 431 4.99 -1.13 6.41
C PHE A 431 5.63 -1.01 5.02
N SER A 432 4.98 -0.29 4.10
CA SER A 432 5.51 -0.04 2.76
C SER A 432 5.28 1.41 2.36
N PHE A 433 6.37 2.15 2.22
CA PHE A 433 6.41 3.51 1.69
C PHE A 433 7.45 3.58 0.58
N ILE A 434 7.02 4.06 -0.57
CA ILE A 434 7.86 4.29 -1.75
C ILE A 434 8.07 5.80 -1.88
N PRO A 435 9.30 6.31 -1.67
CA PRO A 435 9.63 7.70 -1.94
C PRO A 435 9.29 8.06 -3.39
N ARG A 436 8.67 9.23 -3.58
CA ARG A 436 8.21 9.71 -4.89
C ARG A 436 9.27 10.57 -5.57
N ILE A 437 9.18 10.68 -6.90
CA ILE A 437 10.05 11.57 -7.68
C ILE A 437 9.98 12.99 -7.12
N GLY A 438 11.15 13.61 -6.93
CA GLY A 438 11.30 14.94 -6.32
C GLY A 438 11.45 14.94 -4.80
N MET A 439 11.18 13.83 -4.09
CA MET A 439 11.48 13.75 -2.66
C MET A 439 12.99 13.67 -2.40
N GLU A 440 13.42 14.13 -1.22
CA GLU A 440 14.81 13.98 -0.77
C GLU A 440 14.94 12.79 0.18
N VAL A 441 15.87 11.90 -0.16
CA VAL A 441 16.14 10.68 0.59
C VAL A 441 17.53 10.70 1.19
N VAL A 442 17.67 10.08 2.37
CA VAL A 442 18.95 9.84 3.03
C VAL A 442 19.49 8.50 2.55
N VAL A 443 20.69 8.51 2.00
CA VAL A 443 21.39 7.36 1.43
C VAL A 443 22.60 7.02 2.30
N THR A 444 22.66 5.76 2.73
CA THR A 444 23.83 5.12 3.34
C THR A 444 24.47 4.16 2.34
N PHE A 445 25.70 3.74 2.61
CA PHE A 445 26.46 2.86 1.73
C PHE A 445 26.89 1.62 2.51
N VAL A 446 26.55 0.42 2.03
CA VAL A 446 26.88 -0.85 2.73
C VAL A 446 28.39 -1.02 2.76
N GLU A 447 28.97 -1.22 3.96
CA GLU A 447 30.43 -1.19 4.20
C GLU A 447 31.12 0.14 3.78
N GLY A 448 30.33 1.20 3.60
CA GLY A 448 30.79 2.47 3.04
C GLY A 448 31.05 2.43 1.53
N ASP A 449 30.72 1.35 0.83
CA ASP A 449 31.00 1.19 -0.60
C ASP A 449 30.07 2.06 -1.47
N PRO A 450 30.61 3.05 -2.22
CA PRO A 450 29.82 3.90 -3.12
C PRO A 450 28.98 3.12 -4.15
N ASP A 451 29.40 1.90 -4.49
CA ASP A 451 28.69 1.03 -5.44
C ASP A 451 27.43 0.38 -4.82
N ARG A 452 27.25 0.46 -3.49
CA ARG A 452 26.19 -0.23 -2.73
C ARG A 452 25.34 0.75 -1.90
N PRO A 453 24.62 1.68 -2.55
CA PRO A 453 23.74 2.60 -1.86
C PRO A 453 22.51 1.87 -1.27
N LEU A 454 22.00 2.42 -0.17
CA LEU A 454 20.80 2.00 0.53
C LEU A 454 20.10 3.24 1.09
N VAL A 455 18.85 3.47 0.69
CA VAL A 455 18.04 4.56 1.25
C VAL A 455 17.59 4.18 2.65
N THR A 456 17.94 4.98 3.65
CA THR A 456 17.65 4.74 5.07
C THR A 456 16.69 5.73 5.69
N GLY A 457 16.29 6.76 4.95
CA GLY A 457 15.33 7.75 5.43
C GLY A 457 14.88 8.72 4.35
N VAL A 458 13.97 9.60 4.73
CA VAL A 458 13.40 10.68 3.91
C VAL A 458 13.42 11.93 4.76
N VAL A 459 13.75 13.07 4.14
CA VAL A 459 13.78 14.36 4.82
C VAL A 459 12.92 15.37 4.07
N TYR A 460 12.29 16.28 4.82
CA TYR A 460 11.63 17.45 4.26
C TYR A 460 12.67 18.53 3.94
N ASN A 461 12.38 19.36 2.95
CA ASN A 461 13.25 20.45 2.50
C ASN A 461 12.42 21.65 2.00
N GLY A 462 13.07 22.62 1.37
CA GLY A 462 12.40 23.84 0.89
C GLY A 462 11.40 23.61 -0.24
N GLU A 463 11.56 22.55 -1.04
CA GLU A 463 10.63 22.19 -2.12
C GLU A 463 9.55 21.21 -1.64
N ASN A 464 9.90 20.36 -0.67
CA ASN A 464 9.00 19.41 -0.01
C ASN A 464 8.87 19.79 1.47
N PRO A 465 8.00 20.76 1.82
CA PRO A 465 7.85 21.20 3.20
C PRO A 465 7.14 20.15 4.06
N CYS A 466 7.26 20.29 5.38
CA CYS A 466 6.48 19.50 6.33
C CYS A 466 4.95 19.66 6.09
N PRO A 467 4.12 18.67 6.45
CA PRO A 467 2.66 18.72 6.22
C PRO A 467 1.91 19.81 7.00
N TYR A 468 2.56 20.41 8.00
CA TYR A 468 2.01 21.40 8.93
C TYR A 468 3.00 22.54 9.16
N GLU A 469 2.47 23.69 9.60
CA GLU A 469 3.28 24.88 9.85
C GLU A 469 4.01 24.76 11.19
N PHE A 470 5.33 24.58 11.15
CA PHE A 470 6.16 24.53 12.35
C PHE A 470 6.85 25.88 12.62
N PRO A 471 6.94 26.33 13.89
CA PRO A 471 6.64 25.59 15.13
C PRO A 471 5.19 25.73 15.66
N ALA A 472 4.27 26.36 14.92
CA ALA A 472 2.90 26.61 15.39
C ALA A 472 2.14 25.30 15.71
N ASP A 473 2.29 24.30 14.86
CA ASP A 473 1.63 22.99 14.96
C ASP A 473 2.52 21.90 15.60
N LYS A 474 3.53 22.27 16.40
CA LYS A 474 4.55 21.35 16.96
C LYS A 474 4.01 20.18 17.82
N THR A 475 2.74 20.24 18.23
CA THR A 475 2.04 19.18 18.99
C THR A 475 1.30 18.19 18.09
N ARG A 476 1.37 18.35 16.76
CA ARG A 476 0.75 17.43 15.80
C ARG A 476 1.69 16.32 15.38
N LEU A 477 1.15 15.11 15.35
CA LEU A 477 1.72 13.93 14.71
C LEU A 477 0.80 13.51 13.56
N THR A 478 1.36 13.18 12.39
CA THR A 478 0.53 12.77 11.25
C THR A 478 1.18 11.72 10.37
N LEU A 479 0.33 10.86 9.79
CA LEU A 479 0.60 10.14 8.56
C LEU A 479 -0.33 10.68 7.48
N LYS A 480 0.21 11.53 6.60
CA LYS A 480 -0.54 12.17 5.51
C LYS A 480 -0.04 11.69 4.15
N THR A 481 -0.95 11.18 3.32
CA THR A 481 -0.63 10.72 1.96
C THR A 481 -0.96 11.80 0.93
N ASN A 482 -0.65 11.57 -0.35
CA ASN A 482 -1.13 12.40 -1.44
C ASN A 482 -1.66 11.50 -2.56
N SER A 483 -2.82 11.80 -3.14
CA SER A 483 -3.33 11.06 -4.31
C SER A 483 -2.33 11.14 -5.47
N SER A 484 -2.26 10.10 -6.31
CA SER A 484 -1.35 10.03 -7.44
C SER A 484 -2.01 9.24 -8.58
N PRO A 485 -1.76 9.59 -9.86
CA PRO A 485 -1.05 10.79 -10.34
C PRO A 485 -1.92 12.08 -10.28
N GLY A 486 -1.28 13.26 -10.31
CA GLY A 486 -1.93 14.57 -10.44
C GLY A 486 -2.59 15.11 -9.16
N GLY A 487 -2.01 14.83 -7.99
CA GLY A 487 -2.68 14.88 -6.68
C GLY A 487 -3.58 16.08 -6.40
N ALA A 488 -4.87 15.82 -6.13
CA ALA A 488 -5.90 16.79 -5.71
C ALA A 488 -6.65 16.35 -4.43
N GLY A 489 -6.00 15.56 -3.56
CA GLY A 489 -6.60 15.01 -2.35
C GLY A 489 -5.62 14.19 -1.51
N PHE A 490 -6.00 13.80 -0.29
CA PHE A 490 -5.12 13.08 0.64
C PHE A 490 -5.88 12.18 1.60
N ASN A 491 -5.23 11.12 2.09
CA ASN A 491 -5.69 10.39 3.28
C ASN A 491 -4.82 10.83 4.46
N GLU A 492 -5.40 10.89 5.66
CA GLU A 492 -4.64 11.33 6.83
C GLU A 492 -5.12 10.65 8.12
N LEU A 493 -4.16 10.24 8.94
CA LEU A 493 -4.35 9.95 10.35
C LEU A 493 -3.50 10.94 11.14
N ARG A 494 -4.15 11.81 11.91
CA ARG A 494 -3.52 12.88 12.69
C ARG A 494 -3.88 12.77 14.16
N PHE A 495 -2.91 13.08 15.01
CA PHE A 495 -3.05 13.24 16.44
C PHE A 495 -2.65 14.68 16.81
N GLU A 496 -3.47 15.36 17.60
CA GLU A 496 -3.17 16.64 18.24
C GLU A 496 -2.99 16.41 19.74
N ASP A 497 -1.81 16.73 20.27
CA ASP A 497 -1.45 16.54 21.68
C ASP A 497 -1.46 17.84 22.50
N ARG A 498 -2.07 18.91 21.97
CA ARG A 498 -2.24 20.14 22.73
C ARG A 498 -3.23 19.93 23.87
N ALA A 499 -2.75 20.10 25.10
CA ALA A 499 -3.54 19.87 26.31
C ALA A 499 -4.84 20.70 26.34
N GLY A 500 -5.98 20.02 26.49
CA GLY A 500 -7.32 20.61 26.47
C GLY A 500 -7.94 20.80 25.09
N GLU A 501 -7.19 20.51 24.02
CA GLU A 501 -7.59 20.56 22.61
C GLU A 501 -7.20 19.27 21.86
N GLU A 502 -7.04 18.15 22.59
CA GLU A 502 -6.58 16.89 22.00
C GLU A 502 -7.58 16.33 20.97
N GLU A 503 -7.06 15.85 19.83
CA GLU A 503 -7.89 15.33 18.74
C GLU A 503 -7.21 14.16 18.03
N ILE A 504 -8.01 13.15 17.65
CA ILE A 504 -7.63 12.18 16.62
C ILE A 504 -8.48 12.47 15.39
N TRP A 505 -7.85 12.85 14.29
CA TRP A 505 -8.52 13.13 13.03
C TRP A 505 -8.17 12.07 11.98
N LEU A 506 -9.21 11.46 11.41
CA LEU A 506 -9.11 10.48 10.35
C LEU A 506 -9.84 10.99 9.11
N HIS A 507 -9.11 11.11 8.00
CA HIS A 507 -9.64 11.55 6.72
C HIS A 507 -9.42 10.48 5.65
N GLY A 508 -10.52 9.98 5.09
CA GLY A 508 -10.52 9.16 3.89
C GLY A 508 -10.90 10.00 2.68
N GLN A 509 -10.03 10.08 1.66
CA GLN A 509 -10.31 10.85 0.43
C GLN A 509 -11.47 10.26 -0.38
N LYS A 510 -11.75 8.97 -0.19
CA LYS A 510 -12.79 8.23 -0.91
C LYS A 510 -13.47 7.19 0.00
N ASP A 511 -13.11 5.92 -0.12
CA ASP A 511 -13.75 4.83 0.60
C ASP A 511 -13.02 4.55 1.93
N TRP A 512 -13.76 4.40 3.03
CA TRP A 512 -13.25 3.93 4.31
C TRP A 512 -13.90 2.59 4.67
N ASN A 513 -13.11 1.51 4.61
CA ASN A 513 -13.57 0.16 4.93
C ASN A 513 -12.99 -0.30 6.27
N THR A 514 -13.85 -0.85 7.14
CA THR A 514 -13.43 -1.42 8.42
C THR A 514 -13.91 -2.87 8.52
N LEU A 515 -12.98 -3.81 8.70
CA LEU A 515 -13.25 -5.24 8.87
C LEU A 515 -12.71 -5.71 10.23
N ILE A 516 -13.60 -6.07 11.15
CA ILE A 516 -13.26 -6.61 12.47
C ILE A 516 -13.78 -8.04 12.54
N LEU A 517 -12.89 -9.00 12.81
CA LEU A 517 -13.23 -10.43 12.80
C LEU A 517 -13.82 -10.94 14.12
N HIS A 518 -13.73 -10.14 15.19
CA HIS A 518 -14.25 -10.47 16.51
C HIS A 518 -15.04 -9.28 17.07
N ASP A 519 -14.56 -8.64 18.14
CA ASP A 519 -15.29 -7.57 18.83
C ASP A 519 -14.82 -6.18 18.42
N LEU A 520 -15.77 -5.28 18.15
CA LEU A 520 -15.54 -3.84 18.08
C LEU A 520 -16.16 -3.19 19.32
N THR A 521 -15.32 -2.56 20.15
CA THR A 521 -15.77 -1.76 21.30
C THR A 521 -15.63 -0.28 20.99
N ARG A 522 -16.68 0.51 21.27
CA ARG A 522 -16.66 1.96 21.15
C ARG A 522 -17.27 2.59 22.41
N LYS A 523 -16.53 3.49 23.04
CA LYS A 523 -16.98 4.26 24.20
C LYS A 523 -16.69 5.74 23.97
N VAL A 524 -17.72 6.57 24.02
CA VAL A 524 -17.62 8.02 23.92
C VAL A 524 -17.94 8.62 25.28
N GLY A 525 -17.05 9.46 25.80
CA GLY A 525 -17.15 10.01 27.16
C GLY A 525 -18.12 11.19 27.30
N ASN A 526 -18.43 11.86 26.19
CA ASN A 526 -19.37 12.97 26.12
C ASN A 526 -20.31 12.78 24.91
N ASP A 527 -20.21 13.59 23.87
CA ASP A 527 -21.15 13.60 22.75
C ASP A 527 -20.64 12.78 21.53
N GLU A 528 -21.56 12.12 20.83
CA GLU A 528 -21.32 11.51 19.52
C GLU A 528 -22.27 12.11 18.48
N ALA A 529 -21.71 12.62 17.37
CA ALA A 529 -22.46 13.04 16.19
C ALA A 529 -22.14 12.11 15.00
N GLN A 530 -23.17 11.66 14.29
CA GLN A 530 -23.03 10.85 13.08
C GLN A 530 -23.95 11.41 11.98
N GLU A 531 -23.36 11.76 10.83
CA GLU A 531 -24.09 12.22 9.65
C GLU A 531 -23.85 11.26 8.48
N VAL A 532 -24.93 10.92 7.77
CA VAL A 532 -24.90 10.14 6.53
C VAL A 532 -25.81 10.85 5.53
N VAL A 533 -25.23 11.39 4.46
CA VAL A 533 -25.93 12.30 3.54
C VAL A 533 -26.93 11.57 2.64
N VAL A 534 -26.64 10.33 2.27
CA VAL A 534 -27.46 9.55 1.33
C VAL A 534 -28.11 8.37 2.05
N ASP A 535 -27.43 7.23 2.14
CA ASP A 535 -28.02 5.98 2.62
C ASP A 535 -27.25 5.37 3.79
N ARG A 536 -27.98 4.89 4.81
CA ARG A 536 -27.44 4.07 5.90
C ARG A 536 -28.16 2.73 5.94
N THR A 537 -27.41 1.65 5.75
CA THR A 537 -27.88 0.27 5.97
C THR A 537 -27.30 -0.29 7.27
N ARG A 538 -28.14 -0.90 8.11
CA ARG A 538 -27.71 -1.58 9.35
C ARG A 538 -28.37 -2.95 9.43
N LYS A 539 -27.57 -3.98 9.69
CA LYS A 539 -28.03 -5.35 9.93
C LYS A 539 -27.44 -5.85 11.25
N VAL A 540 -28.29 -6.38 12.12
CA VAL A 540 -27.91 -7.02 13.39
C VAL A 540 -28.36 -8.48 13.31
N GLY A 541 -27.45 -9.41 13.56
CA GLY A 541 -27.71 -10.84 13.36
C GLY A 541 -28.49 -11.52 14.48
N HIS A 542 -28.41 -11.01 15.71
CA HIS A 542 -29.08 -11.56 16.88
C HIS A 542 -29.84 -10.45 17.61
N ASP A 543 -29.27 -9.85 18.66
CA ASP A 543 -29.95 -8.86 19.48
C ASP A 543 -29.43 -7.44 19.25
N GLU A 544 -30.36 -6.48 19.25
CA GLU A 544 -30.08 -5.06 19.39
C GLU A 544 -30.75 -4.55 20.68
N THR A 545 -29.95 -4.00 21.60
CA THR A 545 -30.48 -3.27 22.77
C THR A 545 -30.19 -1.79 22.60
N VAL A 546 -31.22 -0.95 22.77
CA VAL A 546 -31.10 0.52 22.71
C VAL A 546 -31.72 1.11 23.97
N GLU A 547 -30.88 1.69 24.83
CA GLU A 547 -31.31 2.40 26.03
C GLU A 547 -31.10 3.91 25.82
N VAL A 548 -32.12 4.71 26.14
CA VAL A 548 -32.06 6.18 26.06
C VAL A 548 -32.58 6.74 27.38
N GLY A 549 -31.69 7.35 28.17
CA GLY A 549 -32.00 7.79 29.54
C GLY A 549 -32.90 9.03 29.64
N ASN A 550 -33.08 9.80 28.56
CA ASN A 550 -33.94 10.98 28.54
C ASN A 550 -34.87 10.96 27.32
N ASN A 551 -34.52 11.66 26.23
CA ASN A 551 -35.39 11.83 25.07
C ASN A 551 -34.86 11.05 23.85
N LYS A 552 -35.76 10.32 23.16
CA LYS A 552 -35.52 9.75 21.83
C LYS A 552 -36.45 10.42 20.82
N MET A 553 -35.91 11.18 19.87
CA MET A 553 -36.67 11.75 18.75
C MET A 553 -36.40 10.94 17.48
N LYS A 554 -37.46 10.53 16.78
CA LYS A 554 -37.37 9.87 15.47
C LYS A 554 -38.28 10.62 14.49
N ARG A 555 -37.73 11.09 13.38
CA ARG A 555 -38.47 11.77 12.30
C ARG A 555 -38.24 11.01 10.99
N ILE A 556 -39.33 10.64 10.32
CA ILE A 556 -39.32 9.95 9.04
C ILE A 556 -39.95 10.88 8.01
N GLY A 557 -39.27 11.11 6.88
CA GLY A 557 -39.72 12.07 5.85
C GLY A 557 -40.80 11.53 4.91
N VAL A 558 -40.79 10.22 4.65
CA VAL A 558 -41.71 9.55 3.71
C VAL A 558 -42.39 8.37 4.42
N ASP A 559 -41.79 7.18 4.41
CA ASP A 559 -42.42 5.94 4.90
C ASP A 559 -41.62 5.25 6.01
N GLU A 560 -42.32 4.68 6.99
CA GLU A 560 -41.78 3.72 7.97
C GLU A 560 -42.52 2.39 7.83
N THR A 561 -41.78 1.29 7.66
CA THR A 561 -42.32 -0.08 7.71
C THR A 561 -41.68 -0.83 8.87
N GLU A 562 -42.51 -1.41 9.73
CA GLU A 562 -42.08 -2.20 10.90
C GLU A 562 -42.77 -3.57 10.86
N GLN A 563 -41.97 -4.64 10.87
CA GLN A 563 -42.46 -6.02 10.96
C GLN A 563 -41.92 -6.66 12.23
N VAL A 564 -42.80 -7.21 13.05
CA VAL A 564 -42.45 -7.91 14.29
C VAL A 564 -42.94 -9.34 14.20
N GLY A 565 -42.02 -10.32 14.20
CA GLY A 565 -42.35 -11.72 13.92
C GLY A 565 -43.04 -12.48 15.07
N ASN A 566 -42.89 -11.99 16.30
CA ASN A 566 -43.54 -12.60 17.47
C ASN A 566 -44.33 -11.54 18.26
N ASN A 567 -43.79 -11.01 19.35
CA ASN A 567 -44.49 -10.07 20.21
C ASN A 567 -43.94 -8.64 20.09
N ARG A 568 -44.84 -7.67 20.01
CA ARG A 568 -44.55 -6.25 20.26
C ARG A 568 -45.26 -5.82 21.54
N THR A 569 -44.49 -5.42 22.55
CA THR A 569 -45.00 -4.82 23.79
C THR A 569 -44.69 -3.32 23.78
N ARG A 570 -45.68 -2.48 24.03
CA ARG A 570 -45.50 -1.02 24.14
C ARG A 570 -46.17 -0.52 25.40
N GLU A 571 -45.40 0.10 26.28
CA GLU A 571 -45.87 0.72 27.51
C GLU A 571 -45.65 2.24 27.44
N VAL A 572 -46.65 3.03 27.81
CA VAL A 572 -46.59 4.49 27.80
C VAL A 572 -47.06 5.00 29.16
N GLY A 573 -46.14 5.61 29.93
CA GLY A 573 -46.41 5.96 31.34
C GLY A 573 -47.34 7.16 31.57
N LYS A 574 -47.63 7.98 30.54
CA LYS A 574 -48.53 9.13 30.65
C LYS A 574 -49.54 9.22 29.50
N VAL A 575 -49.11 9.73 28.34
CA VAL A 575 -50.00 10.01 27.21
C VAL A 575 -49.41 9.42 25.94
N GLU A 576 -50.22 8.65 25.22
CA GLU A 576 -49.97 8.29 23.83
C GLU A 576 -50.91 9.12 22.94
N GLN A 577 -50.34 9.92 22.04
CA GLN A 577 -51.09 10.67 21.03
C GLN A 577 -50.80 10.09 19.65
N ILE A 578 -51.84 9.71 18.91
CA ILE A 578 -51.76 9.22 17.53
C ILE A 578 -52.65 10.10 16.67
N THR A 579 -52.08 10.73 15.64
CA THR A 579 -52.80 11.51 14.64
C THR A 579 -52.63 10.85 13.28
N ILE A 580 -53.73 10.54 12.59
CA ILE A 580 -53.74 9.92 11.26
C ILE A 580 -54.36 10.91 10.28
N GLY A 581 -53.69 11.19 9.17
CA GLY A 581 -54.13 12.18 8.18
C GLY A 581 -55.25 11.69 7.25
N THR A 582 -55.22 10.41 6.86
CA THR A 582 -56.19 9.80 5.96
C THR A 582 -56.84 8.57 6.60
N ASP A 583 -56.19 7.41 6.48
CA ASP A 583 -56.78 6.13 6.84
C ASP A 583 -55.97 5.41 7.92
N ARG A 584 -56.68 4.84 8.91
CA ARG A 584 -56.12 3.86 9.84
C ARG A 584 -56.84 2.53 9.61
N ILE A 585 -56.13 1.55 9.07
CA ILE A 585 -56.62 0.19 8.89
C ILE A 585 -56.08 -0.69 10.03
N LYS A 586 -56.98 -1.37 10.76
CA LYS A 586 -56.62 -2.31 11.83
C LYS A 586 -57.32 -3.64 11.58
N SER A 587 -56.54 -4.71 11.54
CA SER A 587 -57.03 -6.09 11.44
C SER A 587 -56.47 -6.91 12.60
N VAL A 588 -57.32 -7.69 13.27
CA VAL A 588 -56.97 -8.52 14.41
C VAL A 588 -57.49 -9.93 14.15
N GLY A 589 -56.59 -10.92 14.07
CA GLY A 589 -56.96 -12.29 13.66
C GLY A 589 -57.67 -13.13 14.71
N ALA A 590 -57.51 -12.81 16.00
CA ALA A 590 -58.12 -13.53 17.12
C ALA A 590 -58.97 -12.59 17.98
N ASN A 591 -58.39 -12.00 19.02
CA ASN A 591 -59.11 -11.18 19.99
C ASN A 591 -58.51 -9.78 20.11
N GLU A 592 -59.37 -8.76 20.11
CA GLU A 592 -59.03 -7.43 20.59
C GLU A 592 -59.70 -7.21 21.95
N THR A 593 -58.93 -6.79 22.95
CA THR A 593 -59.46 -6.38 24.26
C THR A 593 -59.07 -4.92 24.50
N VAL A 594 -60.07 -4.09 24.76
CA VAL A 594 -59.89 -2.67 25.12
C VAL A 594 -60.47 -2.47 26.51
N THR A 595 -59.62 -2.10 27.46
CA THR A 595 -60.03 -1.77 28.83
C THR A 595 -59.75 -0.29 29.07
N ILE A 596 -60.79 0.47 29.43
CA ILE A 596 -60.71 1.91 29.67
C ILE A 596 -61.14 2.15 31.11
N GLY A 597 -60.26 2.72 31.94
CA GLY A 597 -60.51 2.87 33.38
C GLY A 597 -61.46 4.01 33.76
N GLN A 598 -61.69 4.96 32.86
CA GLN A 598 -62.61 6.08 33.05
C GLN A 598 -63.50 6.25 31.82
N ASN A 599 -63.28 7.28 31.01
CA ASN A 599 -64.17 7.65 29.91
C ASN A 599 -63.64 7.18 28.56
N ALA A 600 -64.52 6.61 27.75
CA ALA A 600 -64.32 6.35 26.33
C ALA A 600 -65.25 7.27 25.53
N THR A 601 -64.71 8.09 24.62
CA THR A 601 -65.51 8.94 23.73
C THR A 601 -65.20 8.59 22.29
N GLN A 602 -66.23 8.25 21.53
CA GLN A 602 -66.13 7.98 20.10
C GLN A 602 -67.04 8.97 19.36
N SER A 603 -66.46 9.81 18.49
CA SER A 603 -67.19 10.73 17.63
C SER A 603 -66.95 10.32 16.18
N ILE A 604 -68.02 10.12 15.42
CA ILE A 604 -67.99 9.67 14.03
C ILE A 604 -68.67 10.74 13.17
N GLY A 605 -67.93 11.31 12.21
CA GLY A 605 -68.43 12.44 11.42
C GLY A 605 -69.44 12.07 10.32
N GLN A 606 -69.46 10.80 9.89
CA GLN A 606 -70.43 10.30 8.89
C GLN A 606 -71.09 9.01 9.40
N ASN A 607 -70.57 7.84 8.98
CA ASN A 607 -71.23 6.56 9.21
C ASN A 607 -70.41 5.67 10.15
N LEU A 608 -71.09 5.04 11.12
CA LEU A 608 -70.58 3.89 11.86
C LEU A 608 -71.32 2.64 11.37
N SER A 609 -70.59 1.65 10.87
CA SER A 609 -71.13 0.33 10.52
C SER A 609 -70.54 -0.72 11.44
N GLN A 610 -71.40 -1.47 12.13
CA GLN A 610 -71.00 -2.56 13.01
C GLN A 610 -71.72 -3.84 12.59
N THR A 611 -70.95 -4.85 12.18
CA THR A 611 -71.46 -6.18 11.84
C THR A 611 -70.92 -7.17 12.86
N VAL A 612 -71.81 -7.93 13.51
CA VAL A 612 -71.44 -8.94 14.51
C VAL A 612 -71.94 -10.31 14.06
N GLY A 613 -71.03 -11.26 13.83
CA GLY A 613 -71.36 -12.54 13.20
C GLY A 613 -72.08 -13.55 14.10
N ALA A 614 -71.97 -13.42 15.42
CA ALA A 614 -72.58 -14.37 16.37
C ALA A 614 -73.49 -13.66 17.38
N SER A 615 -72.92 -12.91 18.33
CA SER A 615 -73.68 -12.26 19.38
C SER A 615 -73.07 -10.92 19.76
N LEU A 616 -73.93 -9.90 19.89
CA LEU A 616 -73.61 -8.62 20.50
C LEU A 616 -74.29 -8.58 21.87
N SER A 617 -73.49 -8.41 22.93
CA SER A 617 -74.01 -8.18 24.29
C SER A 617 -73.60 -6.78 24.74
N GLN A 618 -74.58 -5.98 25.14
CA GLN A 618 -74.37 -4.67 25.74
C GLN A 618 -75.00 -4.67 27.13
N THR A 619 -74.20 -4.40 28.14
CA THR A 619 -74.64 -4.24 29.53
C THR A 619 -74.28 -2.85 29.99
N VAL A 620 -75.27 -2.09 30.46
CA VAL A 620 -75.08 -0.72 30.95
C VAL A 620 -75.69 -0.62 32.34
N ALA A 621 -74.90 -0.19 33.32
CA ALA A 621 -75.28 -0.26 34.73
C ALA A 621 -76.25 0.85 35.17
N GLN A 622 -76.24 2.00 34.49
CA GLN A 622 -77.11 3.12 34.82
C GLN A 622 -78.08 3.39 33.68
N ASN A 623 -77.70 4.25 32.72
CA ASN A 623 -78.61 4.76 31.71
C ASN A 623 -78.07 4.50 30.31
N VAL A 624 -78.97 4.13 29.40
CA VAL A 624 -78.76 4.17 27.95
C VAL A 624 -79.70 5.26 27.41
N SER A 625 -79.14 6.28 26.75
CA SER A 625 -79.90 7.27 25.98
C SER A 625 -79.60 7.06 24.50
N VAL A 626 -80.65 6.94 23.68
CA VAL A 626 -80.53 6.83 22.22
C VAL A 626 -81.42 7.87 21.60
N ASP A 627 -80.81 8.96 21.13
CA ASP A 627 -81.50 10.03 20.42
C ASP A 627 -81.32 9.84 18.92
N VAL A 628 -82.43 9.69 18.18
CA VAL A 628 -82.44 9.48 16.74
C VAL A 628 -83.15 10.64 16.06
N GLY A 629 -82.43 11.42 15.27
CA GLY A 629 -82.95 12.66 14.68
C GLY A 629 -83.87 12.51 13.46
N ALA A 630 -83.88 11.35 12.80
CA ALA A 630 -84.69 11.12 11.59
C ALA A 630 -85.56 9.86 11.72
N SER A 631 -84.97 8.67 11.62
CA SER A 631 -85.70 7.41 11.70
C SER A 631 -84.89 6.32 12.38
N ALA A 632 -85.55 5.53 13.22
CA ALA A 632 -85.02 4.32 13.81
C ALA A 632 -85.80 3.13 13.23
N ALA A 633 -85.10 2.15 12.66
CA ALA A 633 -85.69 0.90 12.18
C ALA A 633 -85.10 -0.27 12.96
N ARG A 634 -85.97 -1.09 13.56
CA ARG A 634 -85.58 -2.30 14.29
C ARG A 634 -86.27 -3.50 13.65
N ASN A 635 -85.50 -4.28 12.90
CA ASN A 635 -85.97 -5.51 12.26
C ASN A 635 -85.52 -6.73 13.06
N VAL A 636 -86.46 -7.52 13.57
CA VAL A 636 -86.17 -8.74 14.35
C VAL A 636 -86.82 -9.93 13.66
N VAL A 637 -86.04 -10.96 13.32
CA VAL A 637 -86.49 -12.10 12.50
C VAL A 637 -87.21 -13.18 13.32
N GLN A 638 -86.74 -13.44 14.54
CA GLN A 638 -87.31 -14.47 15.42
C GLN A 638 -88.09 -13.87 16.58
N ASN A 639 -87.37 -13.49 17.64
CA ASN A 639 -87.98 -13.06 18.89
C ASN A 639 -87.46 -11.69 19.30
N ASP A 640 -88.38 -10.76 19.51
CA ASP A 640 -88.11 -9.51 20.20
C ASP A 640 -88.74 -9.56 21.60
N ALA A 641 -87.90 -9.63 22.63
CA ALA A 641 -88.34 -9.74 24.02
C ALA A 641 -87.93 -8.48 24.80
N LEU A 642 -88.93 -7.68 25.17
CA LEU A 642 -88.76 -6.55 26.08
C LEU A 642 -89.26 -6.94 27.47
N LYS A 643 -88.37 -6.86 28.47
CA LYS A 643 -88.71 -7.04 29.88
C LYS A 643 -88.35 -5.76 30.64
N VAL A 644 -89.37 -5.07 31.16
CA VAL A 644 -89.19 -3.85 31.97
C VAL A 644 -89.51 -4.18 33.42
N GLY A 645 -88.58 -3.90 34.34
CA GLY A 645 -88.76 -4.17 35.77
C GLY A 645 -89.51 -3.07 36.53
N GLY A 646 -89.46 -1.83 36.02
CA GLY A 646 -90.20 -0.69 36.52
C GLY A 646 -91.32 -0.27 35.55
N ASN A 647 -91.41 1.03 35.27
CA ASN A 647 -92.41 1.58 34.36
C ASN A 647 -91.93 1.47 32.91
N ALA A 648 -92.83 1.04 32.02
CA ALA A 648 -92.67 1.17 30.57
C ALA A 648 -93.70 2.20 30.09
N GLU A 649 -93.22 3.28 29.48
CA GLU A 649 -94.05 4.33 28.90
C GLU A 649 -93.81 4.38 27.38
N MET A 650 -94.90 4.46 26.61
CA MET A 650 -94.86 4.63 25.17
C MET A 650 -95.77 5.79 24.82
N GLU A 651 -95.17 6.93 24.48
CA GLU A 651 -95.87 8.08 23.94
C GLU A 651 -95.70 8.08 22.42
N VAL A 652 -96.79 8.25 21.69
CA VAL A 652 -96.79 8.34 20.23
C VAL A 652 -97.51 9.62 19.84
N GLY A 653 -96.77 10.59 19.29
CA GLY A 653 -97.32 11.92 18.97
C GLY A 653 -98.30 11.95 17.80
N GLU A 654 -98.26 10.95 16.92
CA GLU A 654 -99.20 10.79 15.80
C GLU A 654 -99.94 9.45 15.89
N ASN A 655 -99.64 8.50 15.00
CA ASN A 655 -100.38 7.26 14.87
C ASN A 655 -99.60 6.06 15.40
N LEU A 656 -100.20 5.31 16.33
CA LEU A 656 -99.75 3.96 16.68
C LEU A 656 -100.57 2.93 15.90
N SER A 657 -99.94 2.28 14.92
CA SER A 657 -100.53 1.14 14.20
C SER A 657 -99.92 -0.16 14.70
N GLN A 658 -100.75 -1.04 15.27
CA GLN A 658 -100.35 -2.38 15.67
C GLN A 658 -101.10 -3.40 14.81
N THR A 659 -100.34 -4.18 14.03
CA THR A 659 -100.89 -5.31 13.27
C THR A 659 -100.33 -6.60 13.86
N VAL A 660 -101.23 -7.45 14.38
CA VAL A 660 -100.87 -8.76 14.95
C VAL A 660 -101.52 -9.83 14.08
N ARG A 661 -100.69 -10.68 13.44
CA ARG A 661 -101.16 -11.69 12.48
C ARG A 661 -101.73 -12.96 13.12
N ALA A 662 -101.28 -13.28 14.32
CA ALA A 662 -101.72 -14.47 15.06
C ALA A 662 -102.57 -14.06 16.27
N ASN A 663 -101.97 -14.02 17.46
CA ASN A 663 -102.67 -13.74 18.70
C ASN A 663 -102.10 -12.51 19.38
N LEU A 664 -102.96 -11.55 19.73
CA LEU A 664 -102.65 -10.52 20.71
C LEU A 664 -103.20 -10.99 22.07
N THR A 665 -102.33 -11.20 23.05
CA THR A 665 -102.73 -11.52 24.43
C THR A 665 -102.32 -10.37 25.34
N GLN A 666 -103.29 -9.71 25.93
CA GLN A 666 -103.07 -8.72 26.98
C GLN A 666 -103.58 -9.30 28.30
N ARG A 667 -102.69 -9.43 29.29
CA ARG A 667 -103.05 -9.86 30.64
C ARG A 667 -102.70 -8.74 31.61
N VAL A 668 -103.72 -8.17 32.24
CA VAL A 668 -103.55 -7.12 33.24
C VAL A 668 -103.98 -7.69 34.59
N LYS A 669 -103.07 -7.70 35.57
CA LYS A 669 -103.30 -8.34 36.88
C LYS A 669 -104.04 -7.44 37.87
N ALA A 670 -103.86 -6.12 37.76
CA ALA A 670 -104.49 -5.13 38.62
C ALA A 670 -105.64 -4.45 37.85
N ASN A 671 -105.39 -3.24 37.34
CA ASN A 671 -106.41 -2.44 36.66
C ASN A 671 -106.01 -2.22 35.20
N ALA A 672 -106.93 -2.51 34.27
CA ALA A 672 -106.86 -2.02 32.91
C ALA A 672 -107.81 -0.83 32.78
N SER A 673 -107.28 0.35 32.46
CA SER A 673 -108.08 1.54 32.12
C SER A 673 -107.90 1.85 30.64
N SER A 674 -109.01 2.13 29.96
CA SER A 674 -109.01 2.60 28.58
C SER A 674 -109.90 3.83 28.52
N ASP A 675 -109.26 4.97 28.39
CA ASP A 675 -109.92 6.24 28.11
C ASP A 675 -109.78 6.54 26.62
N VAL A 676 -110.89 6.82 25.96
CA VAL A 676 -110.94 7.07 24.52
C VAL A 676 -111.71 8.36 24.32
N GLY A 677 -111.00 9.45 24.05
CA GLY A 677 -111.61 10.77 23.84
C GLY A 677 -112.41 10.89 22.54
N GLY A 678 -112.13 10.01 21.56
CA GLY A 678 -112.87 9.90 20.30
C GLY A 678 -113.80 8.68 20.26
N ASN A 679 -113.99 8.12 19.07
CA ASN A 679 -114.83 6.94 18.90
C ASN A 679 -114.07 5.66 19.24
N ARG A 680 -114.60 4.87 20.17
CA ARG A 680 -114.20 3.47 20.34
C ARG A 680 -115.09 2.57 19.47
N SER A 681 -114.50 1.92 18.46
CA SER A 681 -115.17 0.89 17.66
C SER A 681 -114.56 -0.48 17.94
N SER A 682 -115.41 -1.47 18.23
CA SER A 682 -115.02 -2.87 18.34
C SER A 682 -115.80 -3.68 17.32
N LYS A 683 -115.09 -4.35 16.42
CA LYS A 683 -115.68 -5.30 15.47
C LYS A 683 -115.10 -6.67 15.76
N VAL A 684 -115.91 -7.53 16.36
CA VAL A 684 -115.53 -8.91 16.66
C VAL A 684 -116.19 -9.83 15.63
N GLY A 685 -115.38 -10.56 14.86
CA GLY A 685 -115.87 -11.33 13.71
C GLY A 685 -116.52 -12.68 14.04
N LEU A 686 -116.25 -13.23 15.23
CA LEU A 686 -116.79 -14.52 15.68
C LEU A 686 -117.56 -14.35 16.99
N MET A 687 -116.87 -14.46 18.12
CA MET A 687 -117.47 -14.39 19.45
C MET A 687 -116.77 -13.32 20.28
N ASP A 688 -117.56 -12.39 20.82
CA ASP A 688 -117.12 -11.51 21.90
C ASP A 688 -117.69 -12.06 23.22
N THR A 689 -116.80 -12.47 24.13
CA THR A 689 -117.19 -12.98 25.44
C THR A 689 -116.76 -12.00 26.51
N LEU A 690 -117.74 -11.32 27.10
CA LEU A 690 -117.53 -10.51 28.29
C LEU A 690 -118.02 -11.28 29.52
N GLN A 691 -117.09 -11.78 30.33
CA GLN A 691 -117.39 -12.35 31.64
C GLN A 691 -117.01 -11.34 32.72
N VAL A 692 -118.00 -10.88 33.49
CA VAL A 692 -117.78 -10.04 34.66
C VAL A 692 -118.22 -10.82 35.89
N THR A 693 -117.25 -11.17 36.76
CA THR A 693 -117.51 -11.92 38.00
C THR A 693 -118.03 -11.03 39.13
N GLY A 694 -117.58 -9.77 39.14
CA GLY A 694 -118.08 -8.73 40.04
C GLY A 694 -119.28 -7.99 39.45
N ILE A 695 -119.33 -6.68 39.67
CA ILE A 695 -120.42 -5.84 39.19
C ILE A 695 -120.08 -5.32 37.78
N ARG A 696 -121.01 -5.49 36.84
CA ARG A 696 -120.98 -4.81 35.54
C ARG A 696 -121.86 -3.56 35.61
N ASN A 697 -121.23 -2.38 35.67
CA ASN A 697 -121.93 -1.11 35.50
C ASN A 697 -121.84 -0.66 34.05
N VAL A 698 -122.98 -0.36 33.46
CA VAL A 698 -123.07 0.28 32.14
C VAL A 698 -123.87 1.55 32.31
N THR A 699 -123.22 2.68 32.08
CA THR A 699 -123.86 3.99 32.08
C THR A 699 -123.71 4.58 30.69
N VAL A 700 -124.82 4.94 30.07
CA VAL A 700 -124.84 5.57 28.74
C VAL A 700 -125.49 6.93 28.91
N GLY A 701 -124.75 8.01 28.64
CA GLY A 701 -125.26 9.37 28.74
C GLY A 701 -126.20 9.77 27.60
N GLY A 702 -126.10 9.07 26.46
CA GLY A 702 -127.00 9.20 25.32
C GLY A 702 -127.96 8.01 25.22
N ALA A 703 -128.30 7.61 23.98
CA ALA A 703 -129.12 6.43 23.75
C ALA A 703 -128.30 5.13 23.88
N SER A 704 -128.85 4.15 24.60
CA SER A 704 -128.35 2.77 24.58
C SER A 704 -129.26 1.94 23.68
N THR A 705 -128.75 1.50 22.54
CA THR A 705 -129.46 0.59 21.62
C THR A 705 -128.81 -0.78 21.64
N GLU A 706 -129.64 -1.82 21.75
CA GLU A 706 -129.18 -3.19 21.66
C GLU A 706 -130.11 -3.93 20.68
N GLN A 707 -129.54 -4.35 19.56
CA GLN A 707 -130.24 -5.14 18.55
C GLN A 707 -129.65 -6.55 18.55
N VAL A 708 -130.49 -7.54 18.85
CA VAL A 708 -130.10 -8.94 18.87
C VAL A 708 -130.87 -9.67 17.78
N GLY A 709 -130.16 -10.18 16.77
CA GLY A 709 -130.77 -10.73 15.56
C GLY A 709 -131.42 -12.11 15.70
N LEU A 710 -131.14 -12.84 16.79
CA LEU A 710 -131.72 -14.18 17.05
C LEU A 710 -132.44 -14.23 18.39
N MET A 711 -131.72 -14.46 19.49
CA MET A 711 -132.30 -14.59 20.82
C MET A 711 -131.62 -13.61 21.78
N LYS A 712 -132.41 -12.74 22.39
CA LYS A 712 -132.00 -12.03 23.59
C LYS A 712 -132.55 -12.78 24.81
N ARG A 713 -131.67 -13.41 25.57
CA ARG A 713 -132.01 -14.04 26.85
C ARG A 713 -131.49 -13.18 27.98
N ILE A 714 -132.38 -12.76 28.86
CA ILE A 714 -132.04 -12.08 30.11
C ILE A 714 -132.49 -13.02 31.22
N ASP A 715 -131.51 -13.68 31.85
CA ASP A 715 -131.74 -14.44 33.08
C ASP A 715 -131.24 -13.61 34.26
N ALA A 716 -132.09 -13.38 35.25
CA ALA A 716 -131.68 -12.82 36.53
C ALA A 716 -132.08 -13.76 37.66
N GLY A 717 -131.19 -13.95 38.64
CA GLY A 717 -131.41 -14.90 39.74
C GLY A 717 -132.39 -14.44 40.81
N GLN A 718 -132.70 -13.14 40.91
CA GLN A 718 -133.61 -12.60 41.93
C GLN A 718 -134.78 -11.83 41.33
N SER A 719 -134.48 -10.78 40.56
CA SER A 719 -135.51 -9.97 39.90
C SER A 719 -135.00 -9.34 38.62
N ILE A 720 -135.91 -9.20 37.65
CA ILE A 720 -135.74 -8.30 36.51
C ILE A 720 -136.70 -7.15 36.72
N THR A 721 -136.18 -5.94 36.85
CA THR A 721 -137.00 -4.72 36.94
C THR A 721 -136.75 -3.88 35.70
N LEU A 722 -137.77 -3.76 34.87
CA LEU A 722 -137.83 -2.77 33.80
C LEU A 722 -138.55 -1.56 34.39
N SER A 723 -137.81 -0.50 34.71
CA SER A 723 -138.37 0.73 35.26
C SER A 723 -138.26 1.85 34.25
N CYS A 724 -139.35 2.61 34.12
CA CYS A 724 -139.42 3.83 33.32
C CYS A 724 -140.20 4.86 34.14
N GLY A 725 -139.47 5.74 34.85
CA GLY A 725 -140.06 6.67 35.81
C GLY A 725 -140.84 5.95 36.92
N ASP A 726 -142.07 6.38 37.17
CA ASP A 726 -142.98 5.79 38.17
C ASP A 726 -143.56 4.42 37.74
N SER A 727 -143.37 4.00 36.49
CA SER A 727 -143.89 2.73 35.95
C SER A 727 -142.84 1.64 36.01
N SER A 728 -143.25 0.44 36.40
CA SER A 728 -142.34 -0.71 36.41
C SER A 728 -143.03 -2.02 36.05
N ILE A 729 -142.31 -2.85 35.31
CA ILE A 729 -142.58 -4.28 35.20
C ILE A 729 -141.48 -4.98 35.98
N THR A 730 -141.88 -5.64 37.05
CA THR A 730 -140.95 -6.43 37.86
C THR A 730 -141.33 -7.90 37.74
N LEU A 731 -140.38 -8.69 37.24
CA LEU A 731 -140.41 -10.15 37.28
C LEU A 731 -139.60 -10.59 38.48
N GLU A 732 -140.25 -11.25 39.44
CA GLU A 732 -139.60 -11.79 40.63
C GLU A 732 -139.40 -13.30 40.47
N ALA A 733 -138.32 -13.84 41.05
CA ALA A 733 -138.03 -15.28 41.04
C ALA A 733 -139.14 -16.13 41.70
N SER A 734 -140.00 -15.54 42.53
CA SER A 734 -141.18 -16.18 43.13
C SER A 734 -142.29 -16.54 42.12
N GLY A 735 -142.14 -16.13 40.85
CA GLY A 735 -143.16 -16.24 39.81
C GLY A 735 -144.16 -15.09 39.81
N LYS A 736 -144.07 -14.17 40.79
CA LYS A 736 -144.87 -12.96 40.83
C LYS A 736 -144.41 -11.99 39.73
N ILE A 737 -145.35 -11.58 38.90
CA ILE A 737 -145.18 -10.46 37.99
C ILE A 737 -145.97 -9.28 38.56
N SER A 738 -145.25 -8.25 38.97
CA SER A 738 -145.86 -7.00 39.42
C SER A 738 -145.74 -5.96 38.31
N ILE A 739 -146.87 -5.64 37.71
CA ILE A 739 -147.03 -4.49 36.81
C ILE A 739 -147.58 -3.36 37.68
N LYS A 740 -146.80 -2.28 37.81
CA LYS A 740 -147.18 -1.10 38.61
C LYS A 740 -147.14 0.13 37.72
N GLY A 741 -148.24 0.88 37.71
CA GLY A 741 -148.38 2.15 37.00
C GLY A 741 -149.55 2.95 37.58
N LYS A 742 -149.54 4.28 37.41
CA LYS A 742 -150.63 5.16 37.86
C LYS A 742 -151.94 4.89 37.12
N ALA A 743 -151.86 4.42 35.89
CA ALA A 743 -152.93 3.80 35.13
C ALA A 743 -152.36 2.54 34.46
N VAL A 744 -153.09 1.43 34.52
CA VAL A 744 -152.71 0.18 33.85
C VAL A 744 -153.84 -0.15 32.89
N GLU A 745 -153.66 0.23 31.62
CA GLU A 745 -154.52 -0.20 30.55
C GLU A 745 -154.00 -1.52 29.98
N ILE A 746 -154.87 -2.53 29.96
CA ILE A 746 -154.63 -3.78 29.25
C ILE A 746 -155.65 -3.83 28.13
N ASN A 747 -155.22 -3.44 26.93
CA ASN A 747 -156.06 -3.36 25.74
C ASN A 747 -155.79 -4.60 24.87
N GLY A 748 -156.84 -5.26 24.40
CA GLY A 748 -156.74 -6.35 23.43
C GLY A 748 -157.78 -6.15 22.33
N ASP A 749 -157.34 -6.16 21.08
CA ASP A 749 -158.19 -5.82 19.93
C ASP A 749 -159.25 -6.90 19.60
N ASP A 750 -158.97 -8.17 19.90
CA ASP A 750 -159.93 -9.28 19.67
C ASP A 750 -160.51 -9.86 20.98
N THR A 751 -159.67 -10.26 21.94
CA THR A 751 -160.12 -10.76 23.26
C THR A 751 -159.01 -10.61 24.30
N VAL A 752 -159.35 -10.10 25.49
CA VAL A 752 -158.49 -10.19 26.67
C VAL A 752 -158.99 -11.35 27.53
N ALA A 753 -158.29 -12.48 27.47
CA ALA A 753 -158.59 -13.65 28.28
C ALA A 753 -157.78 -13.60 29.59
N LEU A 754 -158.47 -13.37 30.70
CA LEU A 754 -157.91 -13.50 32.05
C LEU A 754 -158.46 -14.78 32.67
N THR A 755 -157.57 -15.72 32.99
CA THR A 755 -157.94 -17.02 33.57
C THR A 755 -157.23 -17.17 34.91
N ALA A 756 -157.97 -17.20 36.02
CA ALA A 756 -157.42 -17.43 37.35
C ALA A 756 -158.43 -18.10 38.28
N GLY A 757 -157.93 -18.78 39.32
CA GLY A 757 -158.76 -19.43 40.33
C GLY A 757 -159.64 -18.47 41.13
N LEU A 758 -159.27 -17.18 41.19
CA LEU A 758 -160.08 -16.08 41.71
C LEU A 758 -159.61 -14.79 41.04
N ILE A 759 -160.54 -14.02 40.46
CA ILE A 759 -160.27 -12.67 39.97
C ILE A 759 -161.11 -11.72 40.81
N THR A 760 -160.45 -10.94 41.67
CA THR A 760 -161.07 -9.90 42.47
C THR A 760 -160.86 -8.56 41.75
N LEU A 761 -161.92 -8.05 41.12
CA LEU A 761 -161.94 -6.72 40.50
C LEU A 761 -162.62 -5.78 41.49
N ASN A 762 -161.88 -4.78 41.98
CA ASN A 762 -162.36 -3.74 42.89
C ASN A 762 -162.53 -2.42 42.15
#